data_AF-A0A972K0B9-F1
#
_entry.id   AF-A0A972K0B9-F1
#
_cell.length_a   1.000
_cell.length_b   1.000
_cell.length_c   1.000
_cell.angle_alpha   90.00
_cell.angle_beta   90.00
_cell.angle_gamma   90.00
#
_symmetry.space_group_name_H-M   'P 1'
#
loop_
_entity.id
_entity.type
_entity.pdbx_description
1 polymer ?
#
loop_
_entity_poly.entity_id
_entity_poly.type
_entity_poly.pdbx_seq_one_letter_code
_entity_poly.pdbx_strand_id
1 'polypeptide(L)'
;MGAFPDPATGDARADSWDLMFNWPNPPSTSFTTIRIGGNDFVYGSAGTLITAPTNVDTRTNRSRWRINDIDTTQELKLVENPQTGQIDAARISYTLRNTASVARAVGLRVMIDTQINDADGAPFRIPGRGIITNETDLLGADVPDNFQVFFQVDNSERVAAGTLVGGAATRPDRLVLANWRRIRETDYAFTPDPSVSFGGDDSAYAVYWNPVTLAPGETLTYATLYGLAEIEADLRPPLALAVSSPATLTVEESQYIPNPFDITATVLNNGTATATAVQATLNLTGTAGLTLVEGEQTQVIGDLPVGEERQVTWRVQAASQGRTETIPFAVVVEATNTTEKVVTRAITLPVVQGEPPPYTRTYYVASPDDESNRQLGCSARQNGERGLVILVFGSPRELGVDNQGQTIYGSRLLTGLQRRISLEEIANAVRGFAEGYIDGCSSSPPPNSTQANLTIIVGTSNSKVDITPDNGITNPVDNPALTADHGAAWAQMINELNAYLMQNYGRKVRAAGGYDAEQEVSQWSSPPPTRAWATGYNSAANYVYFNFGSCDGCPRTKPRSEWTDDPADPDNLFADIPALELAYELFWGLRWGRPLPQIFKAEYASQWYNVKRYGLEEYNRVMFISGVATSCGPTACDFDDPTDWRDKLGTDEFISPNQGWQALYDTMNALFTPEQCNDQTCGFINPVRQLQLPHITDFANGAG
;
A
#
# COMPACT_ATOMS: atom_id res chain seq x y z
N MET A 1 32.07 -10.06 -4.10
CA MET A 1 31.16 -8.93 -3.81
C MET A 1 31.45 -8.46 -2.39
N GLY A 2 31.29 -7.17 -2.08
CA GLY A 2 31.59 -6.63 -0.74
C GLY A 2 30.58 -5.57 -0.31
N ALA A 3 30.43 -5.43 0.99
CA ALA A 3 29.60 -4.44 1.65
C ALA A 3 30.39 -3.13 1.85
N PHE A 4 29.70 -2.00 1.66
CA PHE A 4 30.23 -0.65 1.86
C PHE A 4 31.60 -0.37 1.18
N PRO A 5 31.78 -0.71 -0.11
CA PRO A 5 33.02 -0.41 -0.82
C PRO A 5 33.20 1.10 -1.01
N ASP A 6 34.40 1.52 -1.39
CA ASP A 6 34.62 2.87 -1.92
C ASP A 6 33.74 3.08 -3.17
N PRO A 7 32.79 4.03 -3.19
CA PRO A 7 31.89 4.23 -4.33
C PRO A 7 32.61 4.76 -5.58
N ALA A 8 33.85 5.27 -5.46
CA ALA A 8 34.65 5.74 -6.59
C ALA A 8 35.55 4.65 -7.17
N THR A 9 36.15 3.79 -6.32
CA THR A 9 37.13 2.80 -6.77
C THR A 9 36.63 1.35 -6.71
N GLY A 10 35.63 1.06 -5.88
CA GLY A 10 35.17 -0.30 -5.58
C GLY A 10 36.06 -1.05 -4.57
N ASP A 11 37.13 -0.40 -4.07
CA ASP A 11 38.07 -0.99 -3.12
C ASP A 11 37.49 -1.06 -1.70
N ALA A 12 38.11 -1.88 -0.86
CA ALA A 12 37.77 -1.95 0.55
C ALA A 12 38.23 -0.71 1.34
N ARG A 13 37.39 -0.31 2.29
CA ARG A 13 37.63 0.70 3.32
C ARG A 13 37.59 0.05 4.70
N ALA A 14 37.79 0.85 5.75
CA ALA A 14 37.87 0.34 7.12
C ALA A 14 36.56 -0.30 7.63
N ASP A 15 35.42 0.13 7.11
CA ASP A 15 34.08 -0.35 7.42
C ASP A 15 33.54 -1.38 6.42
N SER A 16 34.30 -1.69 5.37
CA SER A 16 33.93 -2.70 4.39
C SER A 16 34.14 -4.12 4.90
N TRP A 17 33.34 -5.04 4.38
CA TRP A 17 33.48 -6.48 4.62
C TRP A 17 33.02 -7.28 3.40
N ASP A 18 33.53 -8.49 3.25
CA ASP A 18 33.23 -9.38 2.13
C ASP A 18 31.84 -10.03 2.25
N LEU A 19 31.16 -10.13 1.11
CA LEU A 19 29.91 -10.92 0.95
C LEU A 19 30.18 -12.25 0.24
N MET A 20 31.34 -12.37 -0.39
CA MET A 20 31.81 -13.55 -1.11
C MET A 20 33.32 -13.66 -0.96
N PHE A 21 33.81 -14.89 -1.08
CA PHE A 21 35.23 -15.19 -0.93
C PHE A 21 36.13 -14.27 -1.76
N ASN A 22 37.15 -13.77 -1.05
CA ASN A 22 38.30 -13.04 -1.57
C ASN A 22 38.02 -11.65 -2.15
N TRP A 23 36.84 -11.04 -1.94
CA TRP A 23 36.68 -9.60 -2.24
C TRP A 23 37.61 -8.77 -1.31
N PRO A 24 38.28 -7.69 -1.78
CA PRO A 24 38.19 -7.05 -3.10
C PRO A 24 39.13 -7.61 -4.19
N ASN A 25 39.81 -8.73 -3.94
CA ASN A 25 40.66 -9.36 -4.94
C ASN A 25 39.82 -9.97 -6.09
N PRO A 26 40.43 -10.22 -7.27
CA PRO A 26 39.74 -10.83 -8.40
C PRO A 26 39.06 -12.16 -8.01
N PRO A 27 37.79 -12.36 -8.39
CA PRO A 27 37.07 -13.59 -8.10
C PRO A 27 37.67 -14.77 -8.88
N SER A 28 37.87 -15.92 -8.23
CA SER A 28 38.44 -17.12 -8.86
C SER A 28 37.76 -18.43 -8.46
N THR A 29 36.86 -18.40 -7.48
CA THR A 29 36.31 -19.59 -6.83
C THR A 29 34.80 -19.76 -7.02
N SER A 30 34.11 -18.75 -7.52
CA SER A 30 32.71 -18.82 -7.96
C SER A 30 32.64 -19.00 -9.48
N PHE A 31 31.71 -19.81 -9.97
CA PHE A 31 31.52 -20.01 -11.40
C PHE A 31 30.08 -20.35 -11.76
N THR A 32 29.77 -20.25 -13.06
CA THR A 32 28.47 -20.57 -13.61
C THR A 32 28.63 -21.57 -14.73
N THR A 33 27.73 -22.53 -14.79
CA THR A 33 27.74 -23.60 -15.78
C THR A 33 26.48 -23.55 -16.63
N ILE A 34 26.67 -23.61 -17.94
CA ILE A 34 25.60 -23.78 -18.92
C ILE A 34 25.57 -25.25 -19.32
N ARG A 35 24.44 -25.92 -19.13
CA ARG A 35 24.22 -27.29 -19.58
C ARG A 35 23.53 -27.26 -20.93
N ILE A 36 24.16 -27.78 -21.99
CA ILE A 36 23.61 -27.77 -23.37
C ILE A 36 23.54 -29.21 -23.88
N GLY A 37 22.33 -29.71 -24.11
CA GLY A 37 22.11 -31.07 -24.61
C GLY A 37 22.75 -32.16 -23.74
N GLY A 38 22.79 -31.94 -22.42
CA GLY A 38 23.37 -32.86 -21.43
C GLY A 38 24.87 -32.70 -21.17
N ASN A 39 25.58 -31.84 -21.91
CA ASN A 39 26.99 -31.53 -21.66
C ASN A 39 27.13 -30.22 -20.89
N ASP A 40 28.13 -30.15 -20.01
CA ASP A 40 28.34 -29.04 -19.08
C ASP A 40 29.50 -28.15 -19.56
N PHE A 41 29.30 -26.83 -19.49
CA PHE A 41 30.28 -25.84 -19.94
C PHE A 41 30.36 -24.68 -18.97
N VAL A 42 31.56 -24.40 -18.44
CA VAL A 42 31.78 -23.26 -17.54
C VAL A 42 31.81 -21.94 -18.35
N TYR A 43 30.90 -21.03 -18.01
CA TYR A 43 30.84 -19.69 -18.60
C TYR A 43 32.12 -18.92 -18.26
N GLY A 44 32.73 -18.27 -19.27
CA GLY A 44 34.01 -17.57 -19.07
C GLY A 44 35.26 -18.43 -19.34
N SER A 45 35.11 -19.74 -19.54
CA SER A 45 36.23 -20.65 -19.80
C SER A 45 36.00 -21.52 -21.04
N ALA A 46 34.75 -21.88 -21.33
CA ALA A 46 34.38 -22.63 -22.52
C ALA A 46 33.84 -21.72 -23.63
N GLY A 47 34.04 -22.13 -24.89
CA GLY A 47 33.50 -21.44 -26.06
C GLY A 47 34.32 -20.23 -26.50
N THR A 48 33.66 -19.23 -27.10
CA THR A 48 34.30 -18.04 -27.66
C THR A 48 33.80 -16.79 -26.96
N LEU A 49 34.73 -15.94 -26.49
CA LEU A 49 34.41 -14.62 -25.97
C LEU A 49 33.86 -13.73 -27.10
N ILE A 50 32.65 -13.21 -26.92
CA ILE A 50 32.01 -12.27 -27.86
C ILE A 50 32.19 -10.83 -27.36
N THR A 51 32.06 -10.60 -26.06
CA THR A 51 32.23 -9.30 -25.44
C THR A 51 32.87 -9.49 -24.07
N ALA A 52 34.06 -8.90 -23.89
CA ALA A 52 34.76 -8.88 -22.60
C ALA A 52 33.89 -8.21 -21.51
N PRO A 53 34.04 -8.59 -20.23
CA PRO A 53 33.37 -7.91 -19.13
C PRO A 53 33.60 -6.40 -19.19
N THR A 54 32.51 -5.65 -19.33
CA THR A 54 32.53 -4.20 -19.54
C THR A 54 31.48 -3.54 -18.66
N ASN A 55 31.85 -2.46 -17.97
CA ASN A 55 30.90 -1.61 -17.26
C ASN A 55 30.12 -0.79 -18.29
N VAL A 56 28.83 -1.10 -18.45
CA VAL A 56 27.96 -0.37 -19.39
C VAL A 56 27.42 0.92 -18.75
N ASP A 57 27.33 0.94 -17.43
CA ASP A 57 27.02 2.11 -16.61
C ASP A 57 27.64 1.95 -15.20
N THR A 58 27.31 2.84 -14.27
CA THR A 58 27.85 2.84 -12.90
C THR A 58 27.38 1.69 -12.02
N ARG A 59 26.35 0.93 -12.43
CA ARG A 59 25.75 -0.17 -11.66
C ARG A 59 25.78 -1.51 -12.40
N THR A 60 26.13 -1.52 -13.67
CA THR A 60 25.94 -2.69 -14.54
C THR A 60 27.25 -3.09 -15.22
N ASN A 61 27.69 -4.32 -14.98
CA ASN A 61 28.74 -4.99 -15.75
C ASN A 61 28.11 -6.05 -16.65
N ARG A 62 28.54 -6.11 -17.91
CA ARG A 62 28.04 -7.06 -18.89
C ARG A 62 29.17 -7.77 -19.62
N SER A 63 29.00 -9.07 -19.82
CA SER A 63 29.88 -9.88 -20.68
C SER A 63 29.06 -10.81 -21.57
N ARG A 64 29.66 -11.32 -22.65
CA ARG A 64 28.99 -12.28 -23.55
C ARG A 64 29.95 -13.32 -24.07
N TRP A 65 29.51 -14.57 -24.03
CA TRP A 65 30.19 -15.74 -24.58
C TRP A 65 29.27 -16.54 -25.48
N ARG A 66 29.83 -17.18 -26.50
CA ARG A 66 29.16 -18.17 -27.33
C ARG A 66 29.69 -19.56 -26.97
N ILE A 67 28.82 -20.42 -26.46
CA ILE A 67 29.14 -21.81 -26.13
C ILE A 67 28.32 -22.69 -27.06
N ASN A 68 28.99 -23.40 -27.97
CA ASN A 68 28.32 -24.06 -29.11
C ASN A 68 27.39 -23.09 -29.84
N ASP A 69 26.11 -23.45 -29.99
CA ASP A 69 25.09 -22.63 -30.64
C ASP A 69 24.31 -21.73 -29.65
N ILE A 70 24.76 -21.61 -28.40
CA ILE A 70 24.09 -20.78 -27.38
C ILE A 70 24.90 -19.52 -27.14
N ASP A 71 24.26 -18.37 -27.39
CA ASP A 71 24.76 -17.07 -26.99
C ASP A 71 24.32 -16.77 -25.55
N THR A 72 25.28 -16.68 -24.64
CA THR A 72 25.04 -16.37 -23.23
C THR A 72 25.53 -14.97 -22.92
N THR A 73 24.64 -14.11 -22.44
CA THR A 73 24.96 -12.78 -21.92
C THR A 73 24.84 -12.81 -20.40
N GLN A 74 25.93 -12.51 -19.69
CA GLN A 74 25.88 -12.27 -18.24
C GLN A 74 25.71 -10.77 -18.00
N GLU A 75 24.80 -10.43 -17.09
CA GLU A 75 24.66 -9.10 -16.54
C GLU A 75 24.70 -9.18 -15.01
N LEU A 76 25.68 -8.49 -14.42
CA LEU A 76 25.82 -8.25 -12.99
C LEU A 76 25.39 -6.81 -12.73
N LYS A 77 24.29 -6.63 -12.01
CA LYS A 77 23.69 -5.31 -11.81
C LYS A 77 23.38 -5.03 -10.35
N LEU A 78 23.80 -3.88 -9.84
CA LEU A 78 23.35 -3.39 -8.53
C LEU A 78 21.89 -2.91 -8.63
N VAL A 79 21.00 -3.54 -7.86
CA VAL A 79 19.54 -3.33 -7.89
C VAL A 79 19.00 -3.05 -6.50
N GLU A 80 17.77 -2.56 -6.44
CA GLU A 80 17.01 -2.49 -5.19
C GLU A 80 16.81 -3.90 -4.63
N ASN A 81 17.14 -4.06 -3.35
CA ASN A 81 17.12 -5.31 -2.64
C ASN A 81 15.80 -5.45 -1.87
N PRO A 82 14.97 -6.46 -2.17
CA PRO A 82 13.73 -6.70 -1.43
C PRO A 82 13.94 -6.91 0.08
N GLN A 83 15.13 -7.29 0.51
CA GLN A 83 15.44 -7.55 1.93
C GLN A 83 15.74 -6.29 2.74
N THR A 84 16.16 -5.19 2.11
CA THR A 84 16.58 -3.94 2.80
C THR A 84 15.89 -2.68 2.28
N GLY A 85 15.22 -2.76 1.11
CA GLY A 85 14.66 -1.60 0.41
C GLY A 85 15.71 -0.63 -0.16
N GLN A 86 16.98 -1.03 -0.19
CA GLN A 86 18.11 -0.20 -0.66
C GLN A 86 18.75 -0.80 -1.92
N ILE A 87 19.54 0.01 -2.64
CA ILE A 87 20.31 -0.45 -3.79
C ILE A 87 21.61 -1.12 -3.30
N ASP A 88 21.50 -2.34 -2.77
CA ASP A 88 22.59 -3.08 -2.13
C ASP A 88 22.61 -4.60 -2.44
N ALA A 89 21.83 -5.03 -3.45
CA ALA A 89 21.88 -6.40 -3.98
C ALA A 89 22.44 -6.44 -5.40
N ALA A 90 23.26 -7.45 -5.68
CA ALA A 90 23.64 -7.80 -7.03
C ALA A 90 22.62 -8.75 -7.65
N ARG A 91 21.96 -8.31 -8.71
CA ARG A 91 21.24 -9.18 -9.62
C ARG A 91 22.24 -9.85 -10.56
N ILE A 92 22.40 -11.15 -10.39
CA ILE A 92 23.26 -12.01 -11.22
C ILE A 92 22.35 -12.68 -12.25
N SER A 93 22.44 -12.26 -13.50
CA SER A 93 21.53 -12.73 -14.54
C SER A 93 22.23 -13.24 -15.79
N TYR A 94 21.61 -14.24 -16.41
CA TYR A 94 22.09 -14.87 -17.63
C TYR A 94 20.95 -14.94 -18.65
N THR A 95 21.14 -14.31 -19.79
CA THR A 95 20.27 -14.40 -20.95
C THR A 95 20.87 -15.38 -21.96
N LEU A 96 20.17 -16.48 -22.20
CA LEU A 96 20.56 -17.60 -23.04
C LEU A 96 19.75 -17.54 -24.33
N ARG A 97 20.42 -17.44 -25.48
CA ARG A 97 19.76 -17.40 -26.79
C ARG A 97 20.22 -18.56 -27.66
N ASN A 98 19.27 -19.34 -28.19
CA ASN A 98 19.57 -20.38 -29.15
C ASN A 98 19.79 -19.78 -30.55
N THR A 99 21.00 -19.94 -31.08
CA THR A 99 21.39 -19.47 -32.42
C THR A 99 21.43 -20.59 -33.46
N ALA A 100 21.15 -21.83 -33.07
CA ALA A 100 21.04 -22.95 -33.99
C ALA A 100 19.76 -22.85 -34.83
N SER A 101 19.73 -23.62 -35.93
CA SER A 101 18.52 -23.89 -36.70
C SER A 101 17.63 -24.98 -36.08
N VAL A 102 18.04 -25.58 -34.96
CA VAL A 102 17.31 -26.66 -34.26
C VAL A 102 17.11 -26.30 -32.80
N ALA A 103 16.10 -26.91 -32.17
CA ALA A 103 15.85 -26.74 -30.75
C ALA A 103 17.00 -27.30 -29.89
N ARG A 104 17.30 -26.65 -28.77
CA ARG A 104 18.36 -27.06 -27.83
C ARG A 104 17.83 -27.06 -26.40
N ALA A 105 18.09 -28.13 -25.65
CA ALA A 105 17.85 -28.17 -24.22
C ALA A 105 18.98 -27.44 -23.50
N VAL A 106 18.64 -26.42 -22.71
CA VAL A 106 19.61 -25.55 -22.01
C VAL A 106 19.22 -25.40 -20.54
N GLY A 107 20.14 -25.73 -19.63
CA GLY A 107 20.02 -25.50 -18.18
C GLY A 107 21.13 -24.60 -17.66
N LEU A 108 20.98 -24.11 -16.43
CA LEU A 108 21.90 -23.16 -15.81
C LEU A 108 22.16 -23.54 -14.34
N ARG A 109 23.41 -23.45 -13.91
CA ARG A 109 23.80 -23.46 -12.50
C ARG A 109 24.64 -22.24 -12.19
N VAL A 110 24.30 -21.50 -11.14
CA VAL A 110 25.14 -20.43 -10.58
C VAL A 110 25.61 -20.89 -9.21
N MET A 111 26.92 -20.97 -9.00
CA MET A 111 27.53 -21.29 -7.71
C MET A 111 28.27 -20.08 -7.16
N ILE A 112 27.98 -19.74 -5.91
CA ILE A 112 28.61 -18.65 -5.17
C ILE A 112 29.39 -19.26 -4.00
N ASP A 113 30.68 -18.96 -4.01
CA ASP A 113 31.60 -19.20 -2.89
C ASP A 113 31.40 -18.09 -1.85
N THR A 114 30.93 -18.49 -0.66
CA THR A 114 30.46 -17.57 0.35
C THR A 114 31.50 -17.36 1.43
N GLN A 115 31.88 -16.10 1.63
CA GLN A 115 32.68 -15.66 2.75
C GLN A 115 32.02 -14.39 3.28
N ILE A 116 31.78 -14.36 4.59
CA ILE A 116 31.19 -13.19 5.25
C ILE A 116 32.20 -12.68 6.27
N ASN A 117 32.76 -11.48 6.06
CA ASN A 117 33.77 -10.91 6.96
C ASN A 117 34.86 -11.93 7.35
N ASP A 118 35.53 -12.50 6.36
CA ASP A 118 36.56 -13.54 6.48
C ASP A 118 36.07 -14.91 6.99
N ALA A 119 34.79 -15.08 7.36
CA ALA A 119 34.24 -16.39 7.71
C ALA A 119 33.90 -17.19 6.44
N ASP A 120 34.81 -18.08 6.07
CA ASP A 120 34.75 -18.89 4.85
C ASP A 120 33.80 -20.10 4.98
N GLY A 121 33.57 -20.58 6.20
CA GLY A 121 32.57 -21.60 6.50
C GLY A 121 31.24 -21.02 6.96
N ALA A 122 30.77 -19.95 6.30
CA ALA A 122 29.60 -19.18 6.70
C ALA A 122 28.34 -20.07 6.81
N PRO A 123 27.62 -20.06 7.95
CA PRO A 123 26.36 -20.79 8.10
C PRO A 123 25.23 -20.11 7.34
N PHE A 124 24.30 -20.93 6.85
CA PHE A 124 23.07 -20.47 6.20
C PHE A 124 21.91 -20.56 7.18
N ARG A 125 20.90 -19.70 7.04
CA ARG A 125 19.61 -19.85 7.72
C ARG A 125 18.50 -19.87 6.68
N ILE A 126 17.67 -20.90 6.77
CA ILE A 126 16.55 -21.13 5.87
C ILE A 126 15.26 -20.94 6.65
N PRO A 127 14.33 -20.05 6.21
CA PRO A 127 13.02 -19.91 6.82
C PRO A 127 12.34 -21.28 7.03
N GLY A 128 11.82 -21.52 8.24
CA GLY A 128 11.18 -22.78 8.61
C GLY A 128 12.12 -23.99 8.83
N ARG A 129 13.43 -23.87 8.59
CA ARG A 129 14.40 -24.97 8.82
C ARG A 129 15.54 -24.62 9.77
N GLY A 130 15.75 -23.35 10.10
CA GLY A 130 16.80 -22.91 11.02
C GLY A 130 18.18 -22.81 10.38
N ILE A 131 19.22 -22.91 11.22
CA ILE A 131 20.62 -22.84 10.82
C ILE A 131 21.04 -24.15 10.15
N ILE A 132 21.71 -24.03 9.00
CA ILE A 132 22.25 -25.14 8.21
C ILE A 132 23.76 -24.97 8.07
N THR A 133 24.50 -25.98 8.55
CA THR A 133 25.97 -26.09 8.44
C THR A 133 26.42 -27.34 7.69
N ASN A 134 25.47 -28.17 7.26
CA ASN A 134 25.71 -29.43 6.59
C ASN A 134 25.14 -29.38 5.17
N GLU A 135 25.73 -30.15 4.26
CA GLU A 135 25.27 -30.11 2.87
C GLU A 135 23.79 -30.49 2.77
N THR A 136 23.03 -29.64 2.07
CA THR A 136 21.57 -29.71 2.05
C THR A 136 21.08 -29.49 0.63
N ASP A 137 20.05 -30.25 0.26
CA ASP A 137 19.37 -30.17 -1.03
C ASP A 137 17.92 -29.70 -0.84
N LEU A 138 17.53 -28.62 -1.51
CA LEU A 138 16.17 -28.09 -1.52
C LEU A 138 15.65 -28.09 -2.95
N LEU A 139 14.48 -28.68 -3.18
CA LEU A 139 13.92 -28.93 -4.51
C LEU A 139 12.50 -28.36 -4.65
N GLY A 140 12.20 -27.73 -5.79
CA GLY A 140 10.86 -27.25 -6.11
C GLY A 140 10.28 -26.33 -5.02
N ALA A 141 9.19 -26.76 -4.39
CA ALA A 141 8.52 -26.00 -3.33
C ALA A 141 9.37 -25.82 -2.05
N ASP A 142 10.39 -26.66 -1.83
CA ASP A 142 11.31 -26.53 -0.70
C ASP A 142 12.34 -25.40 -0.89
N VAL A 143 12.48 -24.86 -2.11
CA VAL A 143 13.35 -23.72 -2.39
C VAL A 143 12.68 -22.47 -1.80
N PRO A 144 13.30 -21.79 -0.81
CA PRO A 144 12.69 -20.66 -0.15
C PRO A 144 12.69 -19.42 -1.06
N ASP A 145 11.85 -18.45 -0.73
CA ASP A 145 11.84 -17.17 -1.46
C ASP A 145 13.15 -16.37 -1.22
N ASN A 146 13.75 -16.54 -0.05
CA ASN A 146 15.07 -16.01 0.31
C ASN A 146 15.76 -16.89 1.38
N PHE A 147 17.05 -16.67 1.58
CA PHE A 147 17.82 -17.26 2.69
C PHE A 147 18.90 -16.29 3.16
N GLN A 148 19.42 -16.51 4.36
CA GLN A 148 20.45 -15.66 4.97
C GLN A 148 21.79 -16.40 5.09
N VAL A 149 22.88 -15.64 5.04
CA VAL A 149 24.27 -16.09 5.20
C VAL A 149 24.94 -15.22 6.26
N PHE A 150 25.52 -15.82 7.29
CA PHE A 150 26.01 -15.10 8.47
C PHE A 150 27.53 -15.10 8.57
N PHE A 151 28.07 -14.03 9.16
CA PHE A 151 29.39 -14.10 9.80
C PHE A 151 29.34 -15.03 11.02
N GLN A 152 28.41 -14.73 11.93
CA GLN A 152 28.10 -15.49 13.14
C GLN A 152 26.60 -15.41 13.40
N VAL A 153 26.00 -16.52 13.86
CA VAL A 153 24.53 -16.64 13.97
C VAL A 153 23.94 -15.78 15.09
N ASP A 154 24.77 -15.32 16.03
CA ASP A 154 24.45 -14.40 17.13
C ASP A 154 24.84 -12.94 16.83
N ASN A 155 25.27 -12.63 15.60
CA ASN A 155 25.61 -11.28 15.15
C ASN A 155 24.71 -10.83 13.99
N SER A 156 23.92 -9.78 14.21
CA SER A 156 23.01 -9.20 13.20
C SER A 156 23.64 -8.08 12.35
N GLU A 157 24.87 -7.65 12.63
CA GLU A 157 25.53 -6.54 11.91
C GLU A 157 26.11 -6.98 10.55
N ARG A 158 26.37 -8.27 10.36
CA ARG A 158 27.06 -8.82 9.19
C ARG A 158 26.32 -10.02 8.63
N VAL A 159 25.29 -9.71 7.84
CA VAL A 159 24.41 -10.71 7.24
C VAL A 159 24.21 -10.40 5.76
N ALA A 160 24.39 -11.42 4.93
CA ALA A 160 24.01 -11.40 3.53
C ALA A 160 22.73 -12.19 3.32
N ALA A 161 22.05 -11.98 2.19
CA ALA A 161 20.93 -12.79 1.77
C ALA A 161 20.99 -13.14 0.28
N GLY A 162 20.56 -14.36 -0.03
CA GLY A 162 20.15 -14.74 -1.37
C GLY A 162 18.65 -14.54 -1.53
N THR A 163 18.22 -13.77 -2.53
CA THR A 163 16.81 -13.62 -2.90
C THR A 163 16.54 -14.41 -4.17
N LEU A 164 15.64 -15.38 -4.09
CA LEU A 164 15.34 -16.36 -5.14
C LEU A 164 14.00 -16.08 -5.83
N VAL A 165 13.15 -15.26 -5.21
CA VAL A 165 11.82 -14.87 -5.71
C VAL A 165 11.58 -13.39 -5.39
N GLY A 166 11.03 -12.64 -6.34
CA GLY A 166 10.91 -11.18 -6.26
C GLY A 166 12.22 -10.47 -6.68
N GLY A 167 12.19 -9.14 -6.79
CA GLY A 167 13.34 -8.34 -7.24
C GLY A 167 13.82 -8.68 -8.65
N ALA A 168 12.93 -9.20 -9.51
CA ALA A 168 13.24 -9.78 -10.81
C ALA A 168 14.22 -10.98 -10.76
N ALA A 169 14.23 -11.73 -9.66
CA ALA A 169 14.79 -13.08 -9.57
C ALA A 169 13.85 -14.09 -10.26
N THR A 170 14.43 -15.16 -10.79
CA THR A 170 13.68 -16.28 -11.36
C THR A 170 13.79 -17.45 -10.40
N ARG A 171 12.66 -17.96 -9.87
CA ARG A 171 12.65 -19.08 -8.93
C ARG A 171 13.50 -20.24 -9.49
N PRO A 172 14.56 -20.67 -8.79
CA PRO A 172 15.33 -21.83 -9.21
C PRO A 172 14.57 -23.13 -8.88
N ASP A 173 14.82 -24.17 -9.66
CA ASP A 173 14.27 -25.50 -9.42
C ASP A 173 14.90 -26.19 -8.21
N ARG A 174 16.12 -25.76 -7.84
CA ARG A 174 16.92 -26.36 -6.78
C ARG A 174 17.87 -25.34 -6.14
N LEU A 175 17.98 -25.38 -4.82
CA LEU A 175 19.02 -24.70 -4.03
C LEU A 175 19.85 -25.77 -3.31
N VAL A 176 21.16 -25.70 -3.47
CA VAL A 176 22.12 -26.54 -2.74
C VAL A 176 22.96 -25.66 -1.83
N LEU A 177 23.10 -26.06 -0.58
CA LEU A 177 24.08 -25.54 0.38
C LEU A 177 25.16 -26.60 0.56
N ALA A 178 26.44 -26.29 0.43
CA ALA A 178 27.48 -27.31 0.41
C ALA A 178 28.87 -26.84 0.88
N ASN A 179 29.75 -27.80 1.12
CA ASN A 179 31.18 -27.54 1.25
C ASN A 179 31.76 -27.16 -0.12
N TRP A 180 32.38 -26.00 -0.22
CA TRP A 180 32.88 -25.44 -1.48
C TRP A 180 33.86 -26.39 -2.18
N ARG A 181 34.77 -27.02 -1.41
CA ARG A 181 35.80 -27.93 -1.96
C ARG A 181 35.22 -29.14 -2.66
N ARG A 182 34.00 -29.55 -2.32
CA ARG A 182 33.30 -30.64 -3.00
C ARG A 182 32.47 -30.13 -4.17
N ILE A 183 31.69 -29.07 -3.96
CA ILE A 183 30.76 -28.59 -4.98
C ILE A 183 31.48 -27.97 -6.19
N ARG A 184 32.70 -27.44 -6.00
CA ARG A 184 33.54 -26.91 -7.08
C ARG A 184 34.08 -27.98 -8.04
N GLU A 185 34.18 -29.24 -7.59
CA GLU A 185 34.72 -30.37 -8.38
C GLU A 185 33.68 -30.97 -9.34
N THR A 186 32.48 -30.37 -9.38
CA THR A 186 31.42 -30.72 -10.32
C THR A 186 31.06 -29.48 -11.12
N ASP A 187 30.88 -29.61 -12.44
CA ASP A 187 30.44 -28.47 -13.27
C ASP A 187 28.94 -28.21 -13.06
N TYR A 188 28.11 -29.26 -12.99
CA TYR A 188 26.66 -29.10 -12.82
C TYR A 188 26.04 -30.13 -11.85
N ALA A 189 26.23 -31.44 -12.04
CA ALA A 189 25.50 -32.45 -11.28
C ALA A 189 26.12 -32.74 -9.89
N PHE A 190 25.92 -31.84 -8.92
CA PHE A 190 26.33 -32.08 -7.54
C PHE A 190 25.31 -32.93 -6.76
N THR A 191 25.82 -33.84 -5.92
CA THR A 191 25.03 -34.67 -4.99
C THR A 191 25.46 -34.35 -3.54
N PRO A 192 24.62 -33.64 -2.77
CA PRO A 192 24.87 -33.34 -1.37
C PRO A 192 24.97 -34.61 -0.50
N ASP A 193 25.85 -34.59 0.49
CA ASP A 193 25.95 -35.57 1.57
C ASP A 193 25.65 -34.88 2.91
N PRO A 194 24.48 -35.12 3.52
CA PRO A 194 24.08 -34.48 4.78
C PRO A 194 25.02 -34.75 5.96
N SER A 195 25.90 -35.77 5.88
CA SER A 195 26.91 -36.04 6.91
C SER A 195 28.12 -35.10 6.82
N VAL A 196 28.28 -34.39 5.70
CA VAL A 196 29.39 -33.46 5.49
C VAL A 196 29.01 -32.07 5.99
N SER A 197 29.82 -31.55 6.91
CA SER A 197 29.73 -30.17 7.39
C SER A 197 30.61 -29.25 6.54
N PHE A 198 30.12 -28.04 6.30
CA PHE A 198 30.90 -26.90 5.81
C PHE A 198 31.05 -25.79 6.88
N GLY A 199 30.33 -25.90 8.00
CA GLY A 199 30.38 -24.91 9.07
C GLY A 199 31.79 -24.75 9.62
N GLY A 200 32.31 -23.52 9.57
CA GLY A 200 33.67 -23.18 10.00
C GLY A 200 34.81 -23.69 9.10
N ASP A 201 34.51 -24.30 7.95
CA ASP A 201 35.49 -24.65 6.90
C ASP A 201 35.36 -23.72 5.70
N ASP A 202 34.57 -24.11 4.70
CA ASP A 202 34.60 -23.54 3.34
C ASP A 202 33.23 -23.77 2.69
N SER A 203 32.36 -22.76 2.67
CA SER A 203 30.94 -22.89 2.34
C SER A 203 30.61 -22.25 1.00
N ALA A 204 29.64 -22.85 0.31
CA ALA A 204 29.11 -22.32 -0.92
C ALA A 204 27.63 -22.67 -1.06
N TYR A 205 26.94 -21.93 -1.91
CA TYR A 205 25.64 -22.34 -2.39
C TYR A 205 25.58 -22.37 -3.91
N ALA A 206 24.64 -23.15 -4.44
CA ALA A 206 24.34 -23.15 -5.86
C ALA A 206 22.84 -23.17 -6.11
N VAL A 207 22.41 -22.35 -7.05
CA VAL A 207 21.04 -22.34 -7.59
C VAL A 207 21.05 -22.97 -8.98
N TYR A 208 20.01 -23.73 -9.29
CA TYR A 208 19.88 -24.46 -10.54
C TYR A 208 18.55 -24.15 -11.21
N TRP A 209 18.61 -24.01 -12.53
CA TRP A 209 17.45 -24.07 -13.41
C TRP A 209 17.63 -25.24 -14.37
N ASN A 210 16.69 -26.19 -14.29
CA ASN A 210 16.71 -27.42 -15.06
C ASN A 210 16.67 -27.14 -16.56
N PRO A 211 17.23 -28.04 -17.39
CA PRO A 211 17.24 -27.85 -18.83
C PRO A 211 15.83 -27.69 -19.41
N VAL A 212 15.58 -26.57 -20.08
CA VAL A 212 14.37 -26.32 -20.87
C VAL A 212 14.73 -26.26 -22.36
N THR A 213 13.78 -26.63 -23.22
CA THR A 213 14.01 -26.64 -24.67
C THR A 213 13.76 -25.26 -25.26
N LEU A 214 14.81 -24.64 -25.82
CA LEU A 214 14.73 -23.38 -26.56
C LEU A 214 14.63 -23.65 -28.06
N ALA A 215 13.60 -23.13 -28.71
CA ALA A 215 13.45 -23.12 -30.16
C ALA A 215 14.51 -22.24 -30.84
N PRO A 216 14.74 -22.40 -32.17
CA PRO A 216 15.63 -21.52 -32.92
C PRO A 216 15.31 -20.03 -32.72
N GLY A 217 16.29 -19.24 -32.29
CA GLY A 217 16.15 -17.82 -32.02
C GLY A 217 15.53 -17.46 -30.66
N GLU A 218 14.95 -18.42 -29.95
CA GLU A 218 14.33 -18.21 -28.63
C GLU A 218 15.38 -17.80 -27.59
N THR A 219 14.93 -16.98 -26.64
CA THR A 219 15.75 -16.43 -25.57
C THR A 219 15.07 -16.67 -24.23
N LEU A 220 15.88 -17.02 -23.24
CA LEU A 220 15.44 -17.21 -21.85
C LEU A 220 16.41 -16.48 -20.91
N THR A 221 15.87 -15.87 -19.86
CA THR A 221 16.67 -15.20 -18.84
C THR A 221 16.41 -15.81 -17.48
N TYR A 222 17.48 -16.12 -16.78
CA TYR A 222 17.46 -16.52 -15.36
C TYR A 222 18.19 -15.49 -14.53
N ALA A 223 17.73 -15.26 -13.30
CA ALA A 223 18.37 -14.35 -12.38
C ALA A 223 18.26 -14.82 -10.92
N THR A 224 19.29 -14.54 -10.13
CA THR A 224 19.27 -14.63 -8.66
C THR A 224 19.83 -13.33 -8.09
N LEU A 225 19.37 -12.94 -6.91
CA LEU A 225 19.88 -11.78 -6.19
C LEU A 225 20.73 -12.22 -5.02
N TYR A 226 21.83 -11.52 -4.77
CA TYR A 226 22.65 -11.73 -3.58
C TYR A 226 23.22 -10.39 -3.11
N GLY A 227 23.08 -10.10 -1.81
CA GLY A 227 23.39 -8.78 -1.26
C GLY A 227 23.29 -8.74 0.26
N LEU A 228 23.17 -7.53 0.81
CA LEU A 228 22.95 -7.33 2.24
C LEU A 228 21.60 -7.88 2.69
N ALA A 229 21.47 -8.17 3.98
CA ALA A 229 20.21 -8.51 4.62
C ALA A 229 19.95 -7.59 5.80
N GLU A 230 18.68 -7.28 6.06
CA GLU A 230 18.26 -6.54 7.24
C GLU A 230 17.52 -7.47 8.21
N ILE A 231 18.00 -7.54 9.44
CA ILE A 231 17.37 -8.25 10.54
C ILE A 231 17.17 -7.25 11.68
N GLU A 232 15.93 -7.12 12.15
CA GLU A 232 15.65 -6.39 13.37
C GLU A 232 15.75 -7.35 14.55
N ALA A 233 16.51 -7.01 15.59
CA ALA A 233 16.75 -7.92 16.70
C ALA A 233 16.86 -7.21 18.06
N ASP A 234 16.32 -7.86 19.10
CA ASP A 234 16.61 -7.57 20.51
C ASP A 234 17.44 -8.72 21.09
N LEU A 235 18.76 -8.52 21.19
CA LEU A 235 19.72 -9.52 21.64
C LEU A 235 19.91 -9.56 23.17
N ARG A 236 19.18 -8.75 23.95
CA ARG A 236 19.36 -8.69 25.42
C ARG A 236 18.95 -10.02 26.09
N PRO A 237 19.69 -10.53 27.08
CA PRO A 237 19.30 -11.75 27.79
C PRO A 237 17.98 -11.59 28.55
N PRO A 238 17.27 -12.70 28.85
CA PRO A 238 17.70 -14.09 28.65
C PRO A 238 17.24 -14.74 27.33
N LEU A 239 16.41 -14.06 26.53
CA LEU A 239 16.04 -14.51 25.19
C LEU A 239 16.49 -13.45 24.17
N ALA A 240 17.22 -13.84 23.13
CA ALA A 240 17.39 -13.01 21.95
C ALA A 240 16.25 -13.29 20.97
N LEU A 241 15.63 -12.23 20.44
CA LEU A 241 14.61 -12.31 19.39
C LEU A 241 15.12 -11.57 18.16
N ALA A 242 15.19 -12.26 17.03
CA ALA A 242 15.49 -11.70 15.72
C ALA A 242 14.33 -11.96 14.76
N VAL A 243 13.91 -10.94 14.01
CA VAL A 243 12.78 -11.02 13.06
C VAL A 243 13.25 -10.69 11.65
N SER A 244 12.97 -11.59 10.71
CA SER A 244 13.28 -11.45 9.29
C SER A 244 12.01 -11.45 8.44
N SER A 245 11.93 -10.51 7.51
CA SER A 245 10.93 -10.44 6.43
C SER A 245 11.52 -9.61 5.28
N PRO A 246 10.95 -9.68 4.06
CA PRO A 246 11.21 -8.66 3.05
C PRO A 246 10.90 -7.26 3.61
N ALA A 247 11.73 -6.28 3.25
CA ALA A 247 11.49 -4.86 3.51
C ALA A 247 10.53 -4.26 2.46
N THR A 248 10.46 -4.87 1.27
CA THR A 248 9.53 -4.50 0.19
C THR A 248 9.16 -5.70 -0.66
N LEU A 249 8.00 -5.64 -1.33
CA LEU A 249 7.60 -6.61 -2.36
C LEU A 249 7.76 -6.00 -3.75
N THR A 250 7.99 -6.85 -4.75
CA THR A 250 8.07 -6.40 -6.15
C THR A 250 6.71 -6.48 -6.81
N VAL A 251 6.39 -5.54 -7.70
CA VAL A 251 5.18 -5.62 -8.54
C VAL A 251 5.56 -6.19 -9.89
N GLU A 252 5.02 -7.35 -10.22
CA GLU A 252 5.13 -7.98 -11.53
C GLU A 252 3.73 -8.33 -12.01
N GLU A 253 3.38 -7.98 -13.25
CA GLU A 253 2.04 -8.23 -13.82
C GLU A 253 0.87 -7.75 -12.93
N SER A 254 1.03 -6.57 -12.30
CA SER A 254 0.06 -5.99 -11.34
C SER A 254 -0.21 -6.86 -10.10
N GLN A 255 0.75 -7.70 -9.70
CA GLN A 255 0.68 -8.48 -8.46
C GLN A 255 1.97 -8.34 -7.66
N TYR A 256 1.85 -8.43 -6.33
CA TYR A 256 3.02 -8.52 -5.48
C TYR A 256 3.69 -9.88 -5.60
N ILE A 257 5.03 -9.89 -5.69
CA ILE A 257 5.86 -11.09 -5.74
C ILE A 257 7.05 -10.95 -4.77
N PRO A 258 7.28 -11.93 -3.86
CA PRO A 258 6.35 -13.01 -3.51
C PRO A 258 5.12 -12.48 -2.75
N ASN A 259 3.96 -13.09 -2.98
CA ASN A 259 2.76 -12.87 -2.17
C ASN A 259 1.91 -14.16 -2.18
N PRO A 260 1.71 -14.84 -1.05
CA PRO A 260 2.14 -14.46 0.29
C PRO A 260 3.67 -14.53 0.49
N PHE A 261 4.15 -13.84 1.52
CA PHE A 261 5.56 -13.77 1.92
C PHE A 261 5.75 -14.25 3.36
N ASP A 262 6.99 -14.58 3.73
CA ASP A 262 7.30 -15.10 5.06
C ASP A 262 7.74 -14.00 6.04
N ILE A 263 7.21 -14.09 7.26
CA ILE A 263 7.77 -13.42 8.45
C ILE A 263 8.31 -14.52 9.35
N THR A 264 9.61 -14.48 9.64
CA THR A 264 10.28 -15.50 10.48
C THR A 264 10.82 -14.86 11.74
N ALA A 265 10.47 -15.44 12.88
CA ALA A 265 11.06 -15.11 14.17
C ALA A 265 12.03 -16.20 14.61
N THR A 266 13.21 -15.79 15.04
CA THR A 266 14.26 -16.64 15.57
C THR A 266 14.47 -16.30 17.03
N VAL A 267 14.32 -17.29 17.91
CA VAL A 267 14.43 -17.15 19.35
C VAL A 267 15.60 -17.98 19.85
N LEU A 268 16.59 -17.32 20.46
CA LEU A 268 17.75 -17.94 21.07
C LEU A 268 17.71 -17.71 22.58
N ASN A 269 17.91 -18.75 23.38
CA ASN A 269 18.14 -18.56 24.81
C ASN A 269 19.62 -18.26 25.07
N ASN A 270 19.96 -16.99 25.23
CA ASN A 270 21.29 -16.52 25.62
C ASN A 270 21.39 -16.18 27.11
N GLY A 271 20.45 -16.67 27.92
CA GLY A 271 20.43 -16.53 29.37
C GLY A 271 21.27 -17.59 30.09
N THR A 272 21.02 -17.75 31.38
CA THR A 272 21.75 -18.67 32.26
C THR A 272 20.91 -19.86 32.73
N ALA A 273 19.64 -19.93 32.34
CA ALA A 273 18.70 -21.01 32.66
C ALA A 273 17.74 -21.26 31.48
N THR A 274 17.13 -22.45 31.45
CA THR A 274 16.11 -22.81 30.46
C THR A 274 14.94 -21.82 30.51
N ALA A 275 14.51 -21.31 29.35
CA ALA A 275 13.28 -20.54 29.22
C ALA A 275 12.10 -21.51 29.08
N THR A 276 11.07 -21.34 29.92
CA THR A 276 9.99 -22.32 30.04
C THR A 276 8.72 -21.88 29.32
N ALA A 277 8.14 -22.78 28.53
CA ALA A 277 6.93 -22.55 27.73
C ALA A 277 7.04 -21.30 26.86
N VAL A 278 8.10 -21.22 26.05
CA VAL A 278 8.31 -20.12 25.11
C VAL A 278 7.22 -20.17 24.03
N GLN A 279 6.62 -19.02 23.74
CA GLN A 279 5.68 -18.81 22.65
C GLN A 279 6.03 -17.54 21.88
N ALA A 280 5.67 -17.51 20.60
CA ALA A 280 5.88 -16.38 19.72
C ALA A 280 4.55 -16.00 19.05
N THR A 281 4.22 -14.72 19.04
CA THR A 281 2.96 -14.18 18.53
C THR A 281 3.23 -13.12 17.46
N LEU A 282 2.65 -13.30 16.27
CA LEU A 282 2.59 -12.26 15.25
C LEU A 282 1.45 -11.28 15.56
N ASN A 283 1.78 -10.01 15.76
CA ASN A 283 0.82 -8.96 16.00
C ASN A 283 0.62 -8.12 14.73
N LEU A 284 -0.54 -8.30 14.09
CA LEU A 284 -1.05 -7.49 12.97
C LEU A 284 -2.20 -6.56 13.41
N THR A 285 -2.40 -6.35 14.71
CA THR A 285 -3.49 -5.49 15.20
C THR A 285 -3.25 -4.03 14.77
N GLY A 286 -4.29 -3.35 14.29
CA GLY A 286 -4.16 -1.98 13.75
C GLY A 286 -3.42 -1.89 12.42
N THR A 287 -3.14 -3.04 11.80
CA THR A 287 -2.38 -3.14 10.55
C THR A 287 -3.32 -3.46 9.40
N ALA A 288 -3.81 -2.44 8.70
CA ALA A 288 -4.58 -2.64 7.47
C ALA A 288 -3.67 -3.08 6.33
N GLY A 289 -4.10 -4.07 5.53
CA GLY A 289 -3.40 -4.50 4.30
C GLY A 289 -2.51 -5.74 4.42
N LEU A 290 -2.37 -6.34 5.60
CA LEU A 290 -1.71 -7.62 5.82
C LEU A 290 -2.67 -8.63 6.44
N THR A 291 -2.64 -9.88 5.97
CA THR A 291 -3.47 -10.96 6.51
C THR A 291 -2.65 -12.22 6.68
N LEU A 292 -2.74 -12.84 7.84
CA LEU A 292 -2.14 -14.15 8.09
C LEU A 292 -2.92 -15.21 7.31
N VAL A 293 -2.25 -15.91 6.39
CA VAL A 293 -2.88 -16.95 5.54
C VAL A 293 -2.43 -18.35 5.89
N GLU A 294 -1.29 -18.52 6.55
CA GLU A 294 -0.80 -19.80 7.03
C GLU A 294 -0.02 -19.67 8.34
N GLY A 295 -0.23 -20.63 9.25
CA GLY A 295 0.30 -20.64 10.61
C GLY A 295 -0.70 -20.11 11.63
N GLU A 296 -0.58 -20.56 12.89
CA GLU A 296 -1.33 -19.96 14.01
C GLU A 296 -0.73 -18.60 14.36
N GLN A 297 -1.56 -17.61 14.74
CA GLN A 297 -1.08 -16.28 15.10
C GLN A 297 -0.06 -16.35 16.26
N THR A 298 -0.37 -17.15 17.27
CA THR A 298 0.56 -17.53 18.34
C THR A 298 1.02 -18.95 18.10
N GLN A 299 2.33 -19.16 18.01
CA GLN A 299 2.95 -20.47 17.85
C GLN A 299 3.77 -20.82 19.10
N VAL A 300 3.62 -22.06 19.58
CA VAL A 300 4.34 -22.57 20.74
C VAL A 300 5.72 -23.08 20.32
N ILE A 301 6.78 -22.56 20.95
CA ILE A 301 8.16 -23.03 20.79
C ILE A 301 8.49 -24.10 21.83
N GLY A 302 7.92 -23.98 23.04
CA GLY A 302 8.14 -24.90 24.16
C GLY A 302 9.33 -24.49 25.03
N ASP A 303 9.85 -25.43 25.82
CA ASP A 303 11.02 -25.16 26.66
C ASP A 303 12.27 -25.00 25.81
N LEU A 304 13.01 -23.91 26.02
CA LEU A 304 14.21 -23.58 25.27
C LEU A 304 15.44 -23.59 26.21
N PRO A 305 16.27 -24.65 26.18
CA PRO A 305 17.51 -24.72 26.97
C PRO A 305 18.51 -23.61 26.63
N VAL A 306 19.46 -23.36 27.53
CA VAL A 306 20.53 -22.36 27.31
C VAL A 306 21.34 -22.72 26.07
N GLY A 307 21.52 -21.75 25.18
CA GLY A 307 22.26 -21.88 23.92
C GLY A 307 21.43 -22.46 22.76
N GLU A 308 20.21 -22.92 22.99
CA GLU A 308 19.34 -23.44 21.93
C GLU A 308 18.62 -22.30 21.19
N GLU A 309 18.49 -22.46 19.87
CA GLU A 309 17.73 -21.59 18.97
C GLU A 309 16.56 -22.36 18.35
N ARG A 310 15.40 -21.70 18.20
CA ARG A 310 14.25 -22.20 17.44
C ARG A 310 13.64 -21.10 16.59
N GLN A 311 12.95 -21.51 15.53
CA GLN A 311 12.25 -20.61 14.61
C GLN A 311 10.76 -20.89 14.58
N VAL A 312 10.00 -19.83 14.34
CA VAL A 312 8.61 -19.89 13.87
C VAL A 312 8.48 -19.02 12.64
N THR A 313 7.63 -19.43 11.70
CA THR A 313 7.38 -18.70 10.46
C THR A 313 5.87 -18.55 10.26
N TRP A 314 5.47 -17.38 9.80
CA TRP A 314 4.10 -17.05 9.39
C TRP A 314 4.10 -16.68 7.91
N ARG A 315 3.11 -17.19 7.17
CA ARG A 315 2.90 -16.79 5.77
C ARG A 315 1.82 -15.71 5.73
N VAL A 316 2.20 -14.53 5.27
CA VAL A 316 1.37 -13.33 5.30
C VAL A 316 1.09 -12.88 3.87
N GLN A 317 -0.19 -12.61 3.58
CA GLN A 317 -0.63 -12.04 2.32
C GLN A 317 -0.74 -10.52 2.45
N ALA A 318 -0.13 -9.81 1.51
CA ALA A 318 -0.33 -8.39 1.30
C ALA A 318 -1.52 -8.15 0.37
N ALA A 319 -2.44 -7.26 0.77
CA ALA A 319 -3.48 -6.76 -0.11
C ALA A 319 -2.89 -5.75 -1.11
N SER A 320 -3.30 -5.85 -2.38
CA SER A 320 -2.93 -4.87 -3.41
C SER A 320 -3.43 -3.47 -3.04
N GLN A 321 -2.72 -2.44 -3.50
CA GLN A 321 -2.97 -1.07 -3.04
C GLN A 321 -2.70 -0.05 -4.15
N GLY A 322 -3.58 0.95 -4.25
CA GLY A 322 -3.42 2.06 -5.18
C GLY A 322 -2.37 3.10 -4.80
N ARG A 323 -1.56 2.86 -3.76
CA ARG A 323 -0.44 3.74 -3.37
C ARG A 323 0.65 2.98 -2.63
N THR A 324 1.84 3.57 -2.57
CA THR A 324 2.91 3.03 -1.72
C THR A 324 2.56 3.19 -0.25
N GLU A 325 2.62 2.10 0.51
CA GLU A 325 2.39 2.11 1.96
C GLU A 325 3.50 1.42 2.73
N THR A 326 3.85 2.00 3.88
CA THR A 326 4.70 1.31 4.86
C THR A 326 3.81 0.79 5.97
N ILE A 327 3.73 -0.52 6.11
CA ILE A 327 2.82 -1.21 7.01
C ILE A 327 3.63 -1.85 8.15
N PRO A 328 3.47 -1.38 9.40
CA PRO A 328 4.18 -1.94 10.54
C PRO A 328 3.58 -3.27 10.99
N PHE A 329 4.38 -4.12 11.61
CA PHE A 329 3.94 -5.30 12.35
C PHE A 329 4.92 -5.57 13.50
N ALA A 330 4.50 -6.37 14.48
CA ALA A 330 5.38 -6.75 15.58
C ALA A 330 5.35 -8.26 15.82
N VAL A 331 6.47 -8.80 16.30
CA VAL A 331 6.53 -10.14 16.87
C VAL A 331 6.79 -10.01 18.36
N VAL A 332 5.98 -10.69 19.15
CA VAL A 332 6.10 -10.77 20.60
C VAL A 332 6.54 -12.17 20.98
N VAL A 333 7.57 -12.28 21.83
CA VAL A 333 8.00 -13.55 22.43
C VAL A 333 7.84 -13.48 23.94
N GLU A 334 7.21 -14.50 24.49
CA GLU A 334 6.93 -14.63 25.92
C GLU A 334 7.44 -15.98 26.41
N ALA A 335 7.86 -16.03 27.67
CA ALA A 335 8.09 -17.27 28.40
C ALA A 335 7.68 -17.07 29.87
N THR A 336 7.28 -18.15 30.53
CA THR A 336 6.72 -18.09 31.90
C THR A 336 7.69 -17.55 32.96
N ASN A 337 9.00 -17.66 32.72
CA ASN A 337 10.07 -17.29 33.65
C ASN A 337 10.92 -16.11 33.16
N THR A 338 10.47 -15.36 32.16
CA THR A 338 11.15 -14.16 31.68
C THR A 338 10.19 -13.07 31.23
N THR A 339 10.69 -11.86 31.08
CA THR A 339 9.94 -10.74 30.52
C THR A 339 9.73 -10.91 29.03
N GLU A 340 8.57 -10.48 28.54
CA GLU A 340 8.30 -10.47 27.11
C GLU A 340 9.31 -9.63 26.33
N LYS A 341 9.44 -9.97 25.05
CA LYS A 341 10.25 -9.24 24.07
C LYS A 341 9.43 -8.93 22.86
N VAL A 342 9.57 -7.70 22.37
CA VAL A 342 8.86 -7.22 21.21
C VAL A 342 9.88 -6.70 20.22
N VAL A 343 9.80 -7.18 18.98
CA VAL A 343 10.52 -6.64 17.84
C VAL A 343 9.50 -6.14 16.83
N THR A 344 9.62 -4.87 16.45
CA THR A 344 8.74 -4.21 15.46
C THR A 344 9.48 -4.07 14.15
N ARG A 345 8.84 -4.44 13.04
CA ARG A 345 9.33 -4.18 11.69
C ARG A 345 8.23 -3.52 10.86
N ALA A 346 8.57 -3.08 9.67
CA ALA A 346 7.59 -2.65 8.68
C ALA A 346 7.96 -3.17 7.30
N ILE A 347 6.95 -3.37 6.47
CA ILE A 347 7.11 -3.67 5.04
C ILE A 347 6.61 -2.49 4.22
N THR A 348 7.38 -2.05 3.24
CA THR A 348 6.96 -1.04 2.27
C THR A 348 6.40 -1.73 1.04
N LEU A 349 5.12 -1.54 0.77
CA LEU A 349 4.43 -2.13 -0.37
C LEU A 349 4.26 -1.05 -1.44
N PRO A 350 4.83 -1.23 -2.64
CA PRO A 350 4.72 -0.25 -3.71
C PRO A 350 3.30 -0.22 -4.31
N VAL A 351 2.96 0.86 -5.01
CA VAL A 351 1.69 0.96 -5.74
C VAL A 351 1.52 -0.16 -6.77
N VAL A 352 0.34 -0.80 -6.76
CA VAL A 352 -0.10 -1.70 -7.83
C VAL A 352 -0.97 -0.91 -8.80
N GLN A 353 -0.55 -0.83 -10.07
CA GLN A 353 -1.34 -0.13 -11.09
C GLN A 353 -2.65 -0.87 -11.35
N GLY A 354 -3.76 -0.11 -11.37
CA GLY A 354 -5.12 -0.66 -11.52
C GLY A 354 -5.87 -0.79 -10.19
N GLU A 355 -5.18 -0.65 -9.06
CA GLU A 355 -5.82 -0.63 -7.76
C GLU A 355 -6.21 0.80 -7.37
N PRO A 356 -7.41 1.00 -6.81
CA PRO A 356 -7.87 2.34 -6.49
C PRO A 356 -7.30 2.76 -5.10
N PRO A 357 -6.86 4.02 -4.88
CA PRO A 357 -6.28 4.44 -3.59
C PRO A 357 -7.31 4.32 -2.43
N PRO A 358 -6.95 4.17 -1.15
CA PRO A 358 -7.95 3.95 -0.09
C PRO A 358 -9.06 5.01 -0.01
N TYR A 359 -10.30 4.61 0.25
CA TYR A 359 -11.46 5.51 0.40
C TYR A 359 -11.36 6.38 1.67
N THR A 360 -12.14 7.46 1.73
CA THR A 360 -12.21 8.35 2.90
C THR A 360 -13.33 7.93 3.86
N ARG A 361 -13.02 7.84 5.16
CA ARG A 361 -14.02 7.56 6.20
C ARG A 361 -14.75 8.82 6.66
N THR A 362 -16.06 8.67 6.87
CA THR A 362 -16.96 9.73 7.35
C THR A 362 -17.43 9.42 8.77
N TYR A 363 -17.41 10.39 9.66
CA TYR A 363 -17.90 10.28 11.03
C TYR A 363 -19.02 11.30 11.29
N TYR A 364 -20.20 10.83 11.68
CA TYR A 364 -21.23 11.70 12.21
C TYR A 364 -20.92 12.05 13.66
N VAL A 365 -20.58 13.31 13.90
CA VAL A 365 -20.16 13.77 15.23
C VAL A 365 -21.35 13.76 16.18
N ALA A 366 -21.27 12.95 17.24
CA ALA A 366 -22.36 12.74 18.19
C ALA A 366 -22.39 13.77 19.34
N SER A 367 -21.26 14.42 19.63
CA SER A 367 -21.12 15.45 20.67
C SER A 367 -20.04 16.47 20.29
N PRO A 368 -20.21 17.77 20.62
CA PRO A 368 -19.14 18.76 20.48
C PRO A 368 -18.09 18.69 21.60
N ASP A 369 -18.23 17.77 22.57
CA ASP A 369 -17.34 17.68 23.72
C ASP A 369 -15.90 17.34 23.27
N ASP A 370 -14.93 18.09 23.81
CA ASP A 370 -13.52 18.01 23.42
C ASP A 370 -12.94 16.61 23.61
N GLU A 371 -13.12 16.01 24.79
CA GLU A 371 -12.60 14.68 25.11
C GLU A 371 -13.19 13.58 24.20
N SER A 372 -14.48 13.68 23.85
CA SER A 372 -15.12 12.72 22.94
C SER A 372 -14.49 12.76 21.55
N ASN A 373 -14.20 13.97 21.05
CA ASN A 373 -13.57 14.14 19.75
C ASN A 373 -12.08 13.79 19.79
N ARG A 374 -11.38 14.02 20.91
CA ARG A 374 -10.01 13.55 21.12
C ARG A 374 -9.92 12.02 21.05
N GLN A 375 -10.83 11.32 21.70
CA GLN A 375 -10.92 9.86 21.60
C GLN A 375 -11.23 9.40 20.17
N LEU A 376 -12.15 10.07 19.48
CA LEU A 376 -12.45 9.78 18.07
C LEU A 376 -11.22 9.95 17.17
N GLY A 377 -10.46 11.03 17.34
CA GLY A 377 -9.20 11.27 16.64
C GLY A 377 -8.15 10.19 16.91
N CYS A 378 -8.04 9.75 18.16
CA CYS A 378 -7.16 8.63 18.48
C CYS A 378 -7.61 7.33 17.79
N SER A 379 -8.90 6.99 17.85
CA SER A 379 -9.40 5.79 17.18
C SER A 379 -9.16 5.83 15.67
N ALA A 380 -9.36 6.98 15.02
CA ALA A 380 -9.03 7.16 13.60
C ALA A 380 -7.55 6.87 13.32
N ARG A 381 -6.63 7.34 14.19
CA ARG A 381 -5.19 7.05 14.07
C ARG A 381 -4.89 5.56 14.24
N GLN A 382 -5.51 4.90 15.22
CA GLN A 382 -5.35 3.46 15.47
C GLN A 382 -5.88 2.59 14.32
N ASN A 383 -6.92 3.06 13.63
CA ASN A 383 -7.46 2.42 12.43
C ASN A 383 -6.59 2.62 11.18
N GLY A 384 -5.49 3.38 11.26
CA GLY A 384 -4.62 3.68 10.12
C GLY A 384 -5.19 4.69 9.12
N GLU A 385 -6.20 5.47 9.53
CA GLU A 385 -6.85 6.47 8.67
C GLU A 385 -5.88 7.62 8.36
N ARG A 386 -5.83 8.05 7.10
CA ARG A 386 -4.85 9.03 6.60
C ARG A 386 -5.29 9.62 5.27
N GLY A 387 -4.78 10.81 4.92
CA GLY A 387 -5.20 11.54 3.74
C GLY A 387 -6.36 12.49 4.03
N LEU A 388 -7.60 11.99 4.02
CA LEU A 388 -8.80 12.70 4.46
C LEU A 388 -9.57 11.90 5.51
N VAL A 389 -10.25 12.61 6.39
CA VAL A 389 -11.36 12.11 7.21
C VAL A 389 -12.45 13.17 7.20
N ILE A 390 -13.72 12.76 7.13
CA ILE A 390 -14.86 13.69 7.18
C ILE A 390 -15.49 13.63 8.57
N LEU A 391 -15.67 14.80 9.20
CA LEU A 391 -16.46 14.98 10.41
C LEU A 391 -17.74 15.72 10.05
N VAL A 392 -18.88 15.07 10.11
CA VAL A 392 -20.20 15.62 9.74
C VAL A 392 -20.90 16.17 10.97
N PHE A 393 -21.14 17.49 10.97
CA PHE A 393 -21.78 18.22 12.07
C PHE A 393 -23.26 18.53 11.79
N GLY A 394 -23.81 18.01 10.69
CA GLY A 394 -25.23 18.12 10.32
C GLY A 394 -25.59 19.40 9.57
N SER A 395 -26.85 19.83 9.67
CA SER A 395 -27.38 20.91 8.83
C SER A 395 -27.31 22.31 9.48
N PRO A 396 -27.04 23.37 8.70
CA PRO A 396 -26.89 24.76 9.17
C PRO A 396 -28.02 25.26 10.07
N ARG A 397 -27.71 26.09 11.07
CA ARG A 397 -28.69 26.72 11.98
C ARG A 397 -28.27 28.14 12.36
N GLU A 398 -29.26 29.02 12.45
CA GLU A 398 -29.12 30.28 13.19
C GLU A 398 -29.48 30.06 14.67
N LEU A 399 -28.61 30.51 15.56
CA LEU A 399 -28.70 30.27 17.00
C LEU A 399 -29.17 31.48 17.80
N GLY A 400 -29.37 32.62 17.11
CA GLY A 400 -29.74 33.90 17.71
C GLY A 400 -28.81 35.00 17.23
N VAL A 401 -28.73 36.09 17.99
CA VAL A 401 -27.78 37.19 17.78
C VAL A 401 -26.92 37.37 19.02
N ASP A 402 -25.68 37.80 18.83
CA ASP A 402 -24.78 38.14 19.91
C ASP A 402 -25.10 39.52 20.53
N ASN A 403 -24.31 39.94 21.51
CA ASN A 403 -24.48 41.22 22.21
C ASN A 403 -24.26 42.44 21.30
N GLN A 404 -23.71 42.23 20.11
CA GLN A 404 -23.42 43.24 19.08
C GLN A 404 -24.48 43.21 17.96
N GLY A 405 -25.48 42.34 18.06
CA GLY A 405 -26.54 42.18 17.07
C GLY A 405 -26.11 41.40 15.82
N GLN A 406 -24.98 40.70 15.85
CA GLN A 406 -24.54 39.81 14.78
C GLN A 406 -25.18 38.42 14.93
N THR A 407 -25.63 37.82 13.83
CA THR A 407 -26.18 36.47 13.84
C THR A 407 -25.14 35.44 14.30
N ILE A 408 -25.52 34.57 15.22
CA ILE A 408 -24.71 33.44 15.66
C ILE A 408 -25.05 32.24 14.77
N TYR A 409 -24.09 31.81 13.97
CA TYR A 409 -24.23 30.65 13.09
C TYR A 409 -23.78 29.35 13.78
N GLY A 410 -24.27 28.23 13.27
CA GLY A 410 -24.00 26.91 13.83
C GLY A 410 -24.62 25.78 13.03
N SER A 411 -24.77 24.61 13.66
CA SER A 411 -25.36 23.44 13.04
C SER A 411 -26.26 22.69 14.03
N ARG A 412 -27.08 21.76 13.54
CA ARG A 412 -27.72 20.74 14.36
C ARG A 412 -27.10 19.38 14.07
N LEU A 413 -26.54 18.75 15.11
CA LEU A 413 -25.98 17.40 15.00
C LEU A 413 -27.04 16.39 14.53
N LEU A 414 -26.66 15.48 13.63
CA LEU A 414 -27.56 14.46 13.07
C LEU A 414 -27.69 13.24 14.00
N THR A 415 -26.64 12.94 14.76
CA THR A 415 -26.56 11.81 15.69
C THR A 415 -26.34 12.28 17.14
N GLY A 416 -26.39 11.36 18.10
CA GLY A 416 -26.07 11.64 19.50
C GLY A 416 -27.00 12.65 20.16
N LEU A 417 -26.45 13.75 20.67
CA LEU A 417 -27.20 14.77 21.41
C LEU A 417 -28.28 15.48 20.58
N GLN A 418 -28.18 15.43 19.24
CA GLN A 418 -29.12 16.03 18.28
C GLN A 418 -29.48 17.50 18.57
N ARG A 419 -28.58 18.23 19.26
CA ARG A 419 -28.75 19.62 19.66
C ARG A 419 -28.12 20.58 18.66
N ARG A 420 -28.50 21.85 18.80
CA ARG A 420 -27.85 22.95 18.08
C ARG A 420 -26.50 23.27 18.75
N ILE A 421 -25.48 23.49 17.93
CA ILE A 421 -24.11 23.82 18.33
C ILE A 421 -23.60 24.97 17.48
N SER A 422 -22.82 25.87 18.06
CA SER A 422 -22.18 27.00 17.39
C SER A 422 -21.01 26.57 16.50
N LEU A 423 -20.60 27.43 15.56
CA LEU A 423 -19.37 27.22 14.79
C LEU A 423 -18.13 27.14 15.71
N GLU A 424 -18.13 27.83 16.85
CA GLU A 424 -17.04 27.73 17.83
C GLU A 424 -16.97 26.35 18.49
N GLU A 425 -18.12 25.76 18.86
CA GLU A 425 -18.20 24.39 19.36
C GLU A 425 -17.72 23.37 18.31
N ILE A 426 -18.06 23.57 17.04
CA ILE A 426 -17.55 22.74 15.93
C ILE A 426 -16.02 22.87 15.82
N ALA A 427 -15.49 24.09 15.87
CA ALA A 427 -14.06 24.32 15.81
C ALA A 427 -13.31 23.71 17.01
N ASN A 428 -13.91 23.69 18.21
CA ASN A 428 -13.35 22.99 19.37
C ASN A 428 -13.32 21.48 19.16
N ALA A 429 -14.42 20.88 18.67
CA ALA A 429 -14.48 19.46 18.37
C ALA A 429 -13.40 19.03 17.36
N VAL A 430 -13.19 19.80 16.28
CA VAL A 430 -12.14 19.52 15.28
C VAL A 430 -10.74 19.62 15.89
N ARG A 431 -10.51 20.56 16.81
CA ARG A 431 -9.23 20.68 17.53
C ARG A 431 -8.97 19.46 18.42
N GLY A 432 -9.97 19.04 19.20
CA GLY A 432 -9.87 17.82 20.01
C GLY A 432 -9.56 16.60 19.15
N PHE A 433 -10.24 16.42 18.01
CA PHE A 433 -9.94 15.36 17.06
C PHE A 433 -8.49 15.41 16.55
N ALA A 434 -8.01 16.59 16.15
CA ALA A 434 -6.63 16.75 15.67
C ALA A 434 -5.60 16.41 16.76
N GLU A 435 -5.83 16.84 18.00
CA GLU A 435 -4.99 16.52 19.17
C GLU A 435 -4.92 15.00 19.37
N GLY A 436 -6.08 14.32 19.45
CA GLY A 436 -6.12 12.87 19.65
C GLY A 436 -5.49 12.06 18.53
N TYR A 437 -5.62 12.53 17.28
CA TYR A 437 -5.01 11.89 16.12
C TYR A 437 -3.47 12.03 16.12
N ILE A 438 -2.94 13.15 16.61
CA ILE A 438 -1.49 13.42 16.64
C ILE A 438 -0.82 12.82 17.87
N ASP A 439 -1.42 13.02 19.04
CA ASP A 439 -0.81 12.69 20.33
C ASP A 439 -1.16 11.27 20.80
N GLY A 440 -2.18 10.62 20.21
CA GLY A 440 -2.60 9.25 20.52
C GLY A 440 -3.44 9.12 21.80
N CYS A 441 -3.81 7.89 22.16
CA CYS A 441 -4.69 7.58 23.30
C CYS A 441 -3.97 7.59 24.66
N SER A 442 -2.65 7.78 24.69
CA SER A 442 -1.85 7.89 25.92
C SER A 442 -0.61 8.76 25.68
N SER A 443 0.11 9.16 26.73
CA SER A 443 1.34 9.97 26.65
C SER A 443 2.52 9.30 25.92
N SER A 444 2.34 8.08 25.40
CA SER A 444 3.32 7.40 24.55
C SER A 444 2.83 7.45 23.10
N PRO A 445 3.51 8.20 22.20
CA PRO A 445 3.11 8.31 20.81
C PRO A 445 3.13 6.93 20.14
N PRO A 446 2.20 6.62 19.21
CA PRO A 446 2.24 5.38 18.46
C PRO A 446 3.58 5.26 17.70
N PRO A 447 4.11 4.04 17.51
CA PRO A 447 5.38 3.80 16.84
C PRO A 447 5.26 4.14 15.35
N ASN A 448 5.40 5.42 15.02
CA ASN A 448 5.72 6.07 13.74
C ASN A 448 5.12 7.48 13.70
N SER A 449 5.78 8.42 14.37
CA SER A 449 5.43 9.86 14.42
C SER A 449 5.73 10.62 13.11
N THR A 450 6.26 9.94 12.10
CA THR A 450 6.67 10.49 10.79
C THR A 450 5.57 10.49 9.72
N GLN A 451 4.43 9.84 9.95
CA GLN A 451 3.33 9.68 8.98
C GLN A 451 1.98 10.26 9.43
N ALA A 452 1.97 11.28 10.28
CA ALA A 452 0.73 12.01 10.53
C ALA A 452 0.53 13.04 9.41
N ASN A 453 -0.19 12.68 8.34
CA ASN A 453 -0.64 13.60 7.30
C ASN A 453 -2.14 13.40 7.10
N LEU A 454 -2.94 14.29 7.66
CA LEU A 454 -4.41 14.21 7.64
C LEU A 454 -5.03 15.56 7.30
N THR A 455 -6.07 15.52 6.46
CA THR A 455 -6.96 16.65 6.21
C THR A 455 -8.33 16.33 6.80
N ILE A 456 -8.77 17.12 7.77
CA ILE A 456 -10.07 16.96 8.42
C ILE A 456 -11.09 17.79 7.62
N ILE A 457 -12.02 17.12 6.94
CA ILE A 457 -13.14 17.76 6.26
C ILE A 457 -14.22 18.04 7.30
N VAL A 458 -14.52 19.32 7.52
CA VAL A 458 -15.55 19.77 8.46
C VAL A 458 -16.87 19.92 7.70
N GLY A 459 -17.65 18.84 7.71
CA GLY A 459 -18.83 18.65 6.90
C GLY A 459 -20.11 19.25 7.49
N THR A 460 -20.88 19.90 6.63
CA THR A 460 -22.30 20.24 6.85
C THR A 460 -23.18 19.59 5.77
N SER A 461 -24.50 19.64 5.91
CA SER A 461 -25.44 19.10 4.92
C SER A 461 -26.51 20.10 4.49
N ASN A 462 -27.11 19.87 3.32
CA ASN A 462 -28.26 20.63 2.85
C ASN A 462 -29.62 20.08 3.34
N SER A 463 -29.64 19.20 4.34
CA SER A 463 -30.86 18.54 4.82
C SER A 463 -31.97 19.52 5.24
N LYS A 464 -33.22 19.21 4.88
CA LYS A 464 -34.42 19.94 5.34
C LYS A 464 -34.51 20.03 6.86
N VAL A 465 -35.30 21.01 7.28
CA VAL A 465 -35.69 21.21 8.67
C VAL A 465 -37.16 20.84 8.86
N ASP A 466 -37.44 20.10 9.92
CA ASP A 466 -38.80 19.90 10.38
C ASP A 466 -39.33 21.21 10.96
N ILE A 467 -40.38 21.76 10.34
CA ILE A 467 -41.20 22.80 10.96
C ILE A 467 -42.52 22.14 11.36
N THR A 468 -42.88 22.25 12.63
CA THR A 468 -44.22 21.89 13.10
C THR A 468 -45.10 23.15 13.00
N PRO A 469 -46.06 23.22 12.08
CA PRO A 469 -47.08 24.27 12.10
C PRO A 469 -48.08 23.98 13.24
N ASP A 470 -48.87 24.99 13.64
CA ASP A 470 -49.92 24.88 14.68
C ASP A 470 -50.99 23.78 14.43
N ASN A 471 -50.97 23.13 13.26
CA ASN A 471 -51.85 22.02 12.89
C ASN A 471 -51.30 20.61 13.22
N GLY A 472 -50.09 20.51 13.78
CA GLY A 472 -49.51 19.25 14.26
C GLY A 472 -49.00 18.28 13.19
N ILE A 473 -48.89 18.70 11.93
CA ILE A 473 -48.32 17.90 10.84
C ILE A 473 -46.91 18.41 10.53
N THR A 474 -45.89 17.62 10.85
CA THR A 474 -44.49 17.93 10.50
C THR A 474 -44.27 17.75 9.00
N ASN A 475 -44.03 18.86 8.29
CA ASN A 475 -43.60 18.82 6.90
C ASN A 475 -42.15 19.31 6.83
N PRO A 476 -41.23 18.54 6.22
CA PRO A 476 -39.86 18.99 6.05
C PRO A 476 -39.85 20.14 5.02
N VAL A 477 -39.25 21.27 5.38
CA VAL A 477 -39.07 22.43 4.49
C VAL A 477 -37.60 22.73 4.26
N ASP A 478 -37.33 23.50 3.20
CA ASP A 478 -35.97 23.99 2.93
C ASP A 478 -35.38 24.68 4.15
N ASN A 479 -34.14 24.35 4.47
CA ASN A 479 -33.48 24.89 5.64
C ASN A 479 -33.23 26.40 5.43
N PRO A 480 -33.89 27.30 6.20
CA PRO A 480 -33.75 28.74 6.02
C PRO A 480 -32.34 29.25 6.35
N ALA A 481 -31.53 28.47 7.08
CA ALA A 481 -30.15 28.80 7.41
C ALA A 481 -29.14 28.42 6.29
N LEU A 482 -29.59 27.85 5.17
CA LEU A 482 -28.75 27.65 3.97
C LEU A 482 -28.59 28.98 3.21
N THR A 483 -27.94 29.94 3.85
CA THR A 483 -27.71 31.29 3.31
C THR A 483 -26.25 31.49 2.90
N ALA A 484 -26.00 32.49 2.06
CA ALA A 484 -24.65 32.88 1.70
C ALA A 484 -23.83 33.36 2.92
N ASP A 485 -24.47 34.07 3.87
CA ASP A 485 -23.80 34.55 5.08
C ASP A 485 -23.37 33.38 5.98
N HIS A 486 -24.21 32.35 6.10
CA HIS A 486 -23.85 31.14 6.84
C HIS A 486 -22.70 30.38 6.16
N GLY A 487 -22.72 30.28 4.83
CA GLY A 487 -21.61 29.68 4.07
C GLY A 487 -20.30 30.43 4.28
N ALA A 488 -20.35 31.77 4.23
CA ALA A 488 -19.18 32.61 4.48
C ALA A 488 -18.64 32.47 5.90
N ALA A 489 -19.53 32.38 6.91
CA ALA A 489 -19.15 32.12 8.29
C ALA A 489 -18.48 30.75 8.48
N TRP A 490 -18.97 29.70 7.80
CA TRP A 490 -18.34 28.37 7.81
C TRP A 490 -16.93 28.43 7.22
N ALA A 491 -16.75 29.12 6.08
CA ALA A 491 -15.43 29.30 5.47
C ALA A 491 -14.44 30.05 6.39
N GLN A 492 -14.89 31.07 7.12
CA GLN A 492 -14.06 31.78 8.11
C GLN A 492 -13.62 30.83 9.23
N MET A 493 -14.53 30.00 9.76
CA MET A 493 -14.19 28.97 10.75
C MET A 493 -13.09 28.02 10.22
N ILE A 494 -13.16 27.58 8.95
CA ILE A 494 -12.11 26.74 8.34
C ILE A 494 -10.77 27.49 8.21
N ASN A 495 -10.80 28.76 7.84
CA ASN A 495 -9.59 29.59 7.74
C ASN A 495 -8.88 29.71 9.10
N GLU A 496 -9.64 29.99 10.15
CA GLU A 496 -9.15 30.11 11.52
C GLU A 496 -8.64 28.77 12.08
N LEU A 497 -9.37 27.68 11.83
CA LEU A 497 -8.93 26.32 12.18
C LEU A 497 -7.58 26.00 11.57
N ASN A 498 -7.37 26.29 10.28
CA ASN A 498 -6.08 26.03 9.64
C ASN A 498 -4.95 26.89 10.20
N ALA A 499 -5.22 28.14 10.60
CA ALA A 499 -4.22 28.96 11.27
C ALA A 499 -3.77 28.33 12.60
N TYR A 500 -4.74 27.83 13.39
CA TYR A 500 -4.45 27.09 14.62
C TYR A 500 -3.70 25.78 14.35
N LEU A 501 -4.16 24.94 13.43
CA LEU A 501 -3.56 23.64 13.15
C LEU A 501 -2.13 23.78 12.63
N MET A 502 -1.87 24.74 11.74
CA MET A 502 -0.53 25.03 11.24
C MET A 502 0.41 25.49 12.35
N GLN A 503 -0.09 26.29 13.30
CA GLN A 503 0.70 26.77 14.43
C GLN A 503 1.08 25.65 15.40
N ASN A 504 0.16 24.71 15.67
CA ASN A 504 0.34 23.69 16.71
C ASN A 504 0.94 22.37 16.15
N TYR A 505 0.58 21.98 14.93
CA TYR A 505 0.92 20.68 14.35
C TYR A 505 1.68 20.76 13.02
N GLY A 506 1.92 21.97 12.50
CA GLY A 506 2.56 22.18 11.20
C GLY A 506 1.75 21.54 10.06
N ARG A 507 2.43 20.90 9.11
CA ARG A 507 1.78 20.24 7.95
C ARG A 507 1.20 18.85 8.27
N LYS A 508 1.20 18.44 9.54
CA LYS A 508 0.76 17.10 9.92
C LYS A 508 -0.76 16.93 9.89
N VAL A 509 -1.49 18.01 10.24
CA VAL A 509 -2.95 18.06 10.17
C VAL A 509 -3.37 19.41 9.60
N ARG A 510 -4.40 19.39 8.77
CA ARG A 510 -5.06 20.59 8.21
C ARG A 510 -6.56 20.37 8.16
N ALA A 511 -7.33 21.43 7.91
CA ALA A 511 -8.77 21.37 7.77
C ALA A 511 -9.23 21.80 6.37
N ALA A 512 -10.36 21.27 5.92
CA ALA A 512 -11.07 21.71 4.73
C ALA A 512 -12.56 21.81 5.04
N GLY A 513 -13.31 22.59 4.26
CA GLY A 513 -14.77 22.57 4.35
C GLY A 513 -15.31 21.25 3.80
N GLY A 514 -16.49 20.86 4.25
CA GLY A 514 -17.26 19.78 3.63
C GLY A 514 -18.69 20.20 3.43
N TYR A 515 -19.28 19.79 2.31
CA TYR A 515 -20.69 20.00 2.04
C TYR A 515 -21.33 18.75 1.47
N ASP A 516 -22.18 18.10 2.25
CA ASP A 516 -23.06 17.02 1.86
C ASP A 516 -24.26 17.63 1.11
N ALA A 517 -24.03 17.98 -0.16
CA ALA A 517 -25.07 18.58 -0.99
C ALA A 517 -25.67 17.49 -1.88
N GLU A 518 -26.79 16.92 -1.43
CA GLU A 518 -27.52 15.87 -2.16
C GLU A 518 -28.61 16.49 -3.05
N GLN A 519 -28.89 15.86 -4.20
CA GLN A 519 -29.80 16.37 -5.23
C GLN A 519 -31.19 15.68 -5.30
N GLU A 520 -31.60 14.84 -4.34
CA GLU A 520 -32.99 14.34 -4.32
C GLU A 520 -34.00 15.45 -3.96
N VAL A 521 -34.41 16.21 -4.98
CA VAL A 521 -35.33 17.37 -4.90
C VAL A 521 -36.81 16.94 -4.91
N SER A 522 -37.23 16.04 -4.02
CA SER A 522 -38.65 16.05 -3.61
C SER A 522 -38.82 16.00 -2.09
N GLN A 523 -37.83 15.47 -1.38
CA GLN A 523 -37.92 15.27 0.05
C GLN A 523 -36.92 16.11 0.86
N TRP A 524 -35.78 16.59 0.31
CA TRP A 524 -34.66 17.05 1.16
C TRP A 524 -33.97 18.43 0.89
N SER A 525 -34.21 19.16 -0.21
CA SER A 525 -34.03 20.64 -0.33
C SER A 525 -34.29 21.17 -1.75
N SER A 526 -34.45 22.50 -1.95
CA SER A 526 -34.48 23.13 -3.29
C SER A 526 -33.10 23.63 -3.79
N PRO A 527 -32.88 23.77 -5.11
CA PRO A 527 -31.61 24.24 -5.69
C PRO A 527 -31.12 25.62 -5.18
N PRO A 528 -31.97 26.66 -5.01
CA PRO A 528 -31.47 27.99 -4.66
C PRO A 528 -30.80 28.09 -3.27
N PRO A 529 -31.37 27.56 -2.17
CA PRO A 529 -30.69 27.54 -0.86
C PRO A 529 -29.37 26.76 -0.90
N THR A 530 -29.35 25.61 -1.59
CA THR A 530 -28.13 24.79 -1.71
C THR A 530 -26.99 25.55 -2.39
N ARG A 531 -27.29 26.26 -3.48
CA ARG A 531 -26.35 27.14 -4.19
C ARG A 531 -25.93 28.36 -3.36
N ALA A 532 -26.83 28.95 -2.59
CA ALA A 532 -26.56 30.14 -1.79
C ALA A 532 -25.46 29.88 -0.76
N TRP A 533 -25.55 28.77 -0.01
CA TRP A 533 -24.53 28.40 0.98
C TRP A 533 -23.15 28.20 0.34
N ALA A 534 -23.06 27.44 -0.75
CA ALA A 534 -21.78 27.15 -1.42
C ALA A 534 -21.13 28.42 -2.03
N THR A 535 -21.95 29.32 -2.58
CA THR A 535 -21.50 30.63 -3.06
C THR A 535 -20.97 31.48 -1.90
N GLY A 536 -21.68 31.46 -0.77
CA GLY A 536 -21.28 32.06 0.49
C GLY A 536 -19.90 31.60 0.96
N TYR A 537 -19.71 30.28 1.04
CA TYR A 537 -18.43 29.67 1.39
C TYR A 537 -17.31 30.15 0.47
N ASN A 538 -17.54 30.15 -0.84
CA ASN A 538 -16.53 30.57 -1.81
C ASN A 538 -16.12 32.04 -1.68
N SER A 539 -17.01 32.90 -1.18
CA SER A 539 -16.72 34.33 -1.05
C SER A 539 -15.70 34.64 0.06
N ALA A 540 -15.56 33.75 1.06
CA ALA A 540 -14.72 33.96 2.22
C ALA A 540 -13.60 32.90 2.41
N ALA A 541 -13.61 31.84 1.61
CA ALA A 541 -12.68 30.72 1.76
C ALA A 541 -11.25 31.01 1.28
N ASN A 542 -10.27 30.50 2.03
CA ASN A 542 -8.88 30.30 1.60
C ASN A 542 -8.55 28.83 1.32
N TYR A 543 -9.46 27.92 1.65
CA TYR A 543 -9.31 26.48 1.55
C TYR A 543 -10.48 25.88 0.80
N VAL A 544 -10.24 24.76 0.12
CA VAL A 544 -11.28 24.02 -0.58
C VAL A 544 -12.38 23.57 0.39
N TYR A 545 -13.59 23.40 -0.13
CA TYR A 545 -14.54 22.46 0.45
C TYR A 545 -14.70 21.26 -0.48
N PHE A 546 -14.86 20.09 0.12
CA PHE A 546 -15.22 18.89 -0.60
C PHE A 546 -16.73 18.74 -0.59
N ASN A 547 -17.34 18.63 -1.76
CA ASN A 547 -18.69 18.14 -1.84
C ASN A 547 -18.66 16.61 -1.70
N PHE A 548 -19.22 16.11 -0.61
CA PHE A 548 -19.25 14.68 -0.29
C PHE A 548 -20.67 14.11 -0.27
N GLY A 549 -21.61 14.80 -0.93
CA GLY A 549 -22.94 14.27 -1.18
C GLY A 549 -22.99 13.32 -2.36
N SER A 550 -24.16 12.75 -2.58
CA SER A 550 -24.49 11.99 -3.78
C SER A 550 -24.98 12.90 -4.92
N CYS A 551 -25.02 12.38 -6.14
CA CYS A 551 -25.69 13.01 -7.30
C CYS A 551 -26.99 12.27 -7.60
N ASP A 552 -27.73 11.90 -6.55
CA ASP A 552 -28.96 11.13 -6.69
C ASP A 552 -29.97 11.90 -7.53
N GLY A 553 -30.55 11.23 -8.52
CA GLY A 553 -31.39 11.87 -9.55
C GLY A 553 -30.65 12.37 -10.80
N CYS A 554 -29.32 12.46 -10.82
CA CYS A 554 -28.58 12.80 -12.03
C CYS A 554 -28.73 11.68 -13.11
N PRO A 555 -28.65 12.01 -14.41
CA PRO A 555 -28.72 11.01 -15.48
C PRO A 555 -27.70 9.89 -15.29
N ARG A 556 -28.13 8.64 -15.50
CA ARG A 556 -27.31 7.45 -15.25
C ARG A 556 -26.54 6.98 -16.49
N THR A 557 -27.25 6.74 -17.59
CA THR A 557 -26.71 6.05 -18.78
C THR A 557 -27.17 6.61 -20.11
N LYS A 558 -27.86 7.76 -20.13
CA LYS A 558 -28.29 8.39 -21.39
C LYS A 558 -27.17 9.28 -21.94
N PRO A 559 -26.84 9.22 -23.25
CA PRO A 559 -25.88 10.13 -23.85
C PRO A 559 -26.38 11.58 -23.77
N ARG A 560 -25.46 12.54 -23.86
CA ARG A 560 -25.77 13.99 -23.81
C ARG A 560 -26.92 14.44 -24.71
N SER A 561 -27.04 13.82 -25.88
CA SER A 561 -28.09 14.09 -26.87
C SER A 561 -29.51 13.76 -26.39
N GLU A 562 -29.63 12.96 -25.33
CA GLU A 562 -30.90 12.52 -24.74
C GLU A 562 -31.20 13.21 -23.40
N TRP A 563 -30.36 14.15 -22.95
CA TRP A 563 -30.62 14.94 -21.75
C TRP A 563 -31.69 16.01 -22.04
N THR A 564 -32.72 16.07 -21.22
CA THR A 564 -33.84 17.02 -21.37
C THR A 564 -33.78 18.14 -20.32
N ASP A 565 -34.24 19.34 -20.68
CA ASP A 565 -34.52 20.43 -19.73
C ASP A 565 -36.01 20.52 -19.33
N ASP A 566 -36.84 19.59 -19.82
CA ASP A 566 -38.29 19.57 -19.58
C ASP A 566 -38.64 18.96 -18.22
N PRO A 567 -39.14 19.76 -17.24
CA PRO A 567 -39.57 19.25 -15.94
C PRO A 567 -40.90 18.46 -16.01
N ALA A 568 -41.55 18.37 -17.17
CA ALA A 568 -42.78 17.60 -17.38
C ALA A 568 -42.54 16.18 -17.91
N ASP A 569 -41.28 15.79 -18.17
CA ASP A 569 -40.95 14.42 -18.57
C ASP A 569 -41.21 13.46 -17.39
N PRO A 570 -42.13 12.47 -17.53
CA PRO A 570 -42.49 11.56 -16.45
C PRO A 570 -41.37 10.58 -16.05
N ASP A 571 -40.37 10.37 -16.92
CA ASP A 571 -39.16 9.62 -16.60
C ASP A 571 -38.09 10.54 -15.96
N ASN A 572 -38.38 11.84 -15.88
CA ASN A 572 -37.49 12.85 -15.38
C ASN A 572 -38.13 13.74 -14.31
N LEU A 573 -38.05 13.29 -13.06
CA LEU A 573 -38.49 14.09 -11.91
C LEU A 573 -37.75 15.45 -11.81
N PHE A 574 -36.57 15.60 -12.46
CA PHE A 574 -35.80 16.84 -12.58
C PHE A 574 -35.08 16.94 -13.93
N ALA A 575 -35.51 17.85 -14.80
CA ALA A 575 -34.75 18.29 -15.98
C ALA A 575 -33.22 18.01 -15.85
N ASP A 576 -32.72 17.05 -16.63
CA ASP A 576 -31.38 16.45 -16.54
C ASP A 576 -30.28 17.51 -16.48
N ILE A 577 -30.46 18.56 -17.28
CA ILE A 577 -29.49 19.66 -17.45
C ILE A 577 -29.37 20.51 -16.17
N PRO A 578 -30.45 21.08 -15.59
CA PRO A 578 -30.39 21.77 -14.31
C PRO A 578 -29.73 20.99 -13.16
N ALA A 579 -29.97 19.68 -13.06
CA ALA A 579 -29.35 18.83 -12.04
C ALA A 579 -27.82 18.74 -12.24
N LEU A 580 -27.39 18.42 -13.46
CA LEU A 580 -25.97 18.34 -13.84
C LEU A 580 -25.27 19.71 -13.75
N GLU A 581 -25.96 20.81 -14.07
CA GLU A 581 -25.44 22.17 -13.94
C GLU A 581 -25.15 22.51 -12.48
N LEU A 582 -26.13 22.31 -11.59
CA LEU A 582 -25.96 22.55 -10.16
C LEU A 582 -24.86 21.65 -9.59
N ALA A 583 -24.84 20.37 -9.98
CA ALA A 583 -23.81 19.42 -9.56
C ALA A 583 -22.43 19.93 -9.97
N TYR A 584 -22.22 20.20 -11.26
CA TYR A 584 -20.95 20.71 -11.75
C TYR A 584 -20.54 22.03 -11.09
N GLU A 585 -21.46 22.98 -10.92
CA GLU A 585 -21.21 24.25 -10.24
C GLU A 585 -20.69 24.04 -8.82
N LEU A 586 -21.41 23.25 -8.01
CA LEU A 586 -21.07 22.97 -6.62
C LEU A 586 -19.81 22.11 -6.48
N PHE A 587 -19.54 21.22 -7.42
CA PHE A 587 -18.47 20.25 -7.29
C PHE A 587 -17.15 20.77 -7.84
N TRP A 588 -17.19 21.62 -8.88
CA TRP A 588 -16.00 22.04 -9.63
C TRP A 588 -16.05 23.47 -10.17
N GLY A 589 -17.24 23.98 -10.51
CA GLY A 589 -17.42 25.31 -11.11
C GLY A 589 -17.05 26.44 -10.15
N LEU A 590 -17.34 26.28 -8.86
CA LEU A 590 -16.91 27.16 -7.80
C LEU A 590 -15.42 26.95 -7.47
N ARG A 591 -14.65 28.04 -7.36
CA ARG A 591 -13.18 28.04 -7.18
C ARG A 591 -12.72 27.04 -6.12
N TRP A 592 -13.42 27.02 -4.99
CA TRP A 592 -13.08 26.22 -3.82
C TRP A 592 -13.82 24.89 -3.72
N GLY A 593 -14.75 24.58 -4.65
CA GLY A 593 -15.45 23.30 -4.65
C GLY A 593 -14.60 22.17 -5.24
N ARG A 594 -14.57 21.02 -4.58
CA ARG A 594 -13.94 19.79 -5.10
C ARG A 594 -14.87 18.58 -4.95
N PRO A 595 -14.94 17.68 -5.95
CA PRO A 595 -15.78 16.49 -5.87
C PRO A 595 -15.13 15.40 -4.99
N LEU A 596 -15.85 14.93 -3.97
CA LEU A 596 -15.53 13.73 -3.19
C LEU A 596 -16.78 12.81 -3.09
N PRO A 597 -17.24 12.25 -4.22
CA PRO A 597 -18.48 11.50 -4.35
C PRO A 597 -18.83 10.56 -3.18
N GLN A 598 -20.09 10.59 -2.74
CA GLN A 598 -20.66 9.51 -1.93
C GLN A 598 -21.24 8.41 -2.83
N ILE A 599 -20.73 7.18 -2.71
CA ILE A 599 -21.15 6.05 -3.55
C ILE A 599 -21.59 4.89 -2.65
N PHE A 600 -22.89 4.81 -2.38
CA PHE A 600 -23.50 3.74 -1.58
C PHE A 600 -24.51 2.89 -2.37
N LYS A 601 -24.75 3.23 -3.64
CA LYS A 601 -25.43 2.39 -4.65
C LYS A 601 -24.59 2.33 -5.93
N ALA A 602 -24.69 1.22 -6.68
CA ALA A 602 -23.87 0.96 -7.86
C ALA A 602 -24.05 2.02 -8.96
N GLU A 603 -25.28 2.50 -9.18
CA GLU A 603 -25.60 3.49 -10.21
C GLU A 603 -24.97 4.87 -9.98
N TYR A 604 -24.59 5.20 -8.74
CA TYR A 604 -24.09 6.55 -8.42
C TYR A 604 -22.73 6.81 -9.07
N ALA A 605 -21.96 5.75 -9.36
CA ALA A 605 -20.72 5.88 -10.11
C ALA A 605 -20.96 6.46 -11.51
N SER A 606 -22.01 6.02 -12.21
CA SER A 606 -22.38 6.52 -13.54
C SER A 606 -23.00 7.91 -13.50
N GLN A 607 -23.68 8.28 -12.40
CA GLN A 607 -24.18 9.63 -12.22
C GLN A 607 -23.04 10.65 -12.10
N TRP A 608 -22.02 10.32 -11.29
CA TRP A 608 -20.81 11.13 -11.16
C TRP A 608 -19.97 11.19 -12.46
N TYR A 609 -19.97 10.11 -13.23
CA TYR A 609 -19.44 10.11 -14.60
C TYR A 609 -20.11 11.17 -15.48
N ASN A 610 -21.44 11.27 -15.43
CA ASN A 610 -22.18 12.21 -16.25
C ASN A 610 -22.00 13.66 -15.82
N VAL A 611 -21.79 13.95 -14.53
CA VAL A 611 -21.39 15.31 -14.10
C VAL A 611 -20.03 15.70 -14.70
N LYS A 612 -19.06 14.77 -14.69
CA LYS A 612 -17.75 15.00 -15.29
C LYS A 612 -17.86 15.23 -16.80
N ARG A 613 -18.68 14.42 -17.47
CA ARG A 613 -18.97 14.53 -18.90
C ARG A 613 -19.63 15.87 -19.26
N TYR A 614 -20.65 16.27 -18.50
CA TYR A 614 -21.32 17.57 -18.63
C TYR A 614 -20.28 18.71 -18.56
N GLY A 615 -19.37 18.66 -17.59
CA GLY A 615 -18.27 19.63 -17.46
C GLY A 615 -17.39 19.76 -18.71
N LEU A 616 -17.05 18.62 -19.32
CA LEU A 616 -16.26 18.59 -20.55
C LEU A 616 -17.05 19.09 -21.76
N GLU A 617 -18.28 18.60 -21.95
CA GLU A 617 -19.08 18.91 -23.14
C GLU A 617 -19.61 20.35 -23.14
N GLU A 618 -20.02 20.89 -21.98
CA GLU A 618 -20.58 22.25 -21.89
C GLU A 618 -19.52 23.32 -21.69
N TYR A 619 -18.49 23.05 -20.87
CA TYR A 619 -17.50 24.07 -20.50
C TYR A 619 -16.10 23.80 -21.05
N ASN A 620 -15.90 22.70 -21.77
CA ASN A 620 -14.57 22.25 -22.23
C ASN A 620 -13.56 22.15 -21.07
N ARG A 621 -14.03 21.70 -19.89
CA ARG A 621 -13.24 21.56 -18.67
C ARG A 621 -13.34 20.14 -18.13
N VAL A 622 -12.19 19.49 -18.02
CA VAL A 622 -12.11 18.18 -17.36
C VAL A 622 -12.20 18.37 -15.85
N MET A 623 -13.31 17.92 -15.25
CA MET A 623 -13.45 17.85 -13.79
C MET A 623 -12.62 16.67 -13.24
N PHE A 624 -11.81 16.91 -12.22
CA PHE A 624 -11.04 15.84 -11.56
C PHE A 624 -11.76 15.36 -10.31
N ILE A 625 -12.08 14.06 -10.27
CA ILE A 625 -12.64 13.45 -9.06
C ILE A 625 -11.54 13.21 -8.04
N SER A 626 -11.66 13.80 -6.84
CA SER A 626 -10.62 13.75 -5.81
C SER A 626 -10.60 12.41 -5.07
N GLY A 627 -11.69 11.65 -5.05
CA GLY A 627 -11.80 10.36 -4.37
C GLY A 627 -13.26 9.96 -4.14
N VAL A 628 -13.51 9.03 -3.22
CA VAL A 628 -14.86 8.69 -2.71
C VAL A 628 -14.90 8.84 -1.21
N ALA A 629 -16.00 9.41 -0.74
CA ALA A 629 -16.43 9.33 0.65
C ALA A 629 -17.40 8.15 0.78
N THR A 630 -17.27 7.39 1.85
CA THR A 630 -18.24 6.35 2.18
C THR A 630 -18.92 6.75 3.49
N SER A 631 -20.25 6.89 3.48
CA SER A 631 -21.01 7.31 4.64
C SER A 631 -21.12 6.15 5.65
N CYS A 632 -20.60 6.37 6.85
CA CYS A 632 -20.71 5.45 7.96
C CYS A 632 -21.95 5.80 8.80
N GLY A 633 -23.10 5.21 8.47
CA GLY A 633 -24.22 5.20 9.41
C GLY A 633 -23.88 4.36 10.67
N PRO A 634 -24.62 4.51 11.79
CA PRO A 634 -24.41 3.71 13.00
C PRO A 634 -24.49 2.18 12.81
N THR A 635 -25.01 1.72 11.67
CA THR A 635 -25.27 0.31 11.36
C THR A 635 -24.66 -0.16 10.02
N ALA A 636 -23.86 0.66 9.33
CA ALA A 636 -23.52 0.42 7.91
C ALA A 636 -22.01 0.31 7.61
N CYS A 637 -21.17 0.13 8.62
CA CYS A 637 -19.72 0.00 8.41
C CYS A 637 -19.29 -1.42 8.02
N ASP A 638 -20.04 -2.45 8.41
CA ASP A 638 -19.61 -3.85 8.32
C ASP A 638 -20.57 -4.67 7.46
N PHE A 639 -20.66 -4.31 6.18
CA PHE A 639 -21.12 -5.28 5.19
C PHE A 639 -19.86 -5.85 4.51
N ASP A 640 -19.34 -6.94 5.07
CA ASP A 640 -18.49 -7.86 4.32
C ASP A 640 -19.38 -8.54 3.27
N ASP A 641 -19.59 -7.82 2.17
CA ASP A 641 -20.31 -8.30 1.01
C ASP A 641 -19.31 -8.64 -0.10
N PRO A 642 -19.04 -9.93 -0.35
CA PRO A 642 -18.08 -10.37 -1.34
C PRO A 642 -18.63 -10.36 -2.78
N THR A 643 -19.89 -9.96 -3.00
CA THR A 643 -20.49 -9.92 -4.34
C THR A 643 -19.83 -8.88 -5.25
N ASP A 644 -19.88 -9.08 -6.58
CA ASP A 644 -19.44 -8.03 -7.51
C ASP A 644 -20.47 -6.88 -7.48
N TRP A 645 -19.98 -5.65 -7.38
CA TRP A 645 -20.84 -4.47 -7.39
C TRP A 645 -21.68 -4.38 -8.68
N ARG A 646 -21.20 -4.98 -9.78
CA ARG A 646 -21.91 -5.06 -11.07
C ARG A 646 -23.22 -5.83 -10.99
N ASP A 647 -23.31 -6.84 -10.12
CA ASP A 647 -24.53 -7.64 -9.97
C ASP A 647 -25.68 -6.85 -9.33
N LYS A 648 -25.35 -5.71 -8.68
CA LYS A 648 -26.30 -4.80 -8.04
C LYS A 648 -26.70 -3.63 -8.92
N LEU A 649 -26.18 -3.53 -10.14
CA LEU A 649 -26.58 -2.50 -11.10
C LEU A 649 -28.08 -2.57 -11.39
N GLY A 650 -28.78 -1.45 -11.19
CA GLY A 650 -30.23 -1.37 -11.42
C GLY A 650 -31.09 -1.94 -10.29
N THR A 651 -30.49 -2.26 -9.14
CA THR A 651 -31.19 -2.65 -7.91
C THR A 651 -31.20 -1.50 -6.91
N ASP A 652 -32.02 -1.60 -5.86
CA ASP A 652 -31.99 -0.67 -4.72
C ASP A 652 -31.02 -1.10 -3.61
N GLU A 653 -30.16 -2.09 -3.87
CA GLU A 653 -29.25 -2.64 -2.87
C GLU A 653 -28.09 -1.69 -2.56
N PHE A 654 -27.76 -1.58 -1.27
CA PHE A 654 -26.57 -0.86 -0.83
C PHE A 654 -25.30 -1.65 -1.18
N ILE A 655 -24.22 -0.92 -1.45
CA ILE A 655 -22.88 -1.48 -1.67
C ILE A 655 -21.93 -1.09 -0.56
N SER A 656 -20.96 -1.97 -0.27
CA SER A 656 -19.93 -1.70 0.72
C SER A 656 -19.03 -0.53 0.29
N PRO A 657 -18.32 0.12 1.23
CA PRO A 657 -17.32 1.15 0.92
C PRO A 657 -16.34 0.77 -0.19
N ASN A 658 -15.83 -0.47 -0.13
CA ASN A 658 -14.90 -1.00 -1.13
C ASN A 658 -15.59 -1.18 -2.50
N GLN A 659 -16.81 -1.70 -2.51
CA GLN A 659 -17.60 -1.84 -3.74
C GLN A 659 -17.92 -0.49 -4.38
N GLY A 660 -18.31 0.53 -3.58
CA GLY A 660 -18.61 1.87 -4.09
C GLY A 660 -17.38 2.56 -4.68
N TRP A 661 -16.23 2.35 -4.05
CA TRP A 661 -14.97 2.84 -4.58
C TRP A 661 -14.54 2.13 -5.86
N GLN A 662 -14.65 0.79 -5.90
CA GLN A 662 -14.38 0.00 -7.09
C GLN A 662 -15.32 0.39 -8.25
N ALA A 663 -16.60 0.60 -7.97
CA ALA A 663 -17.59 1.04 -8.95
C ALA A 663 -17.21 2.38 -9.58
N LEU A 664 -16.83 3.38 -8.77
CA LEU A 664 -16.35 4.65 -9.28
C LEU A 664 -15.05 4.47 -10.08
N TYR A 665 -14.07 3.75 -9.55
CA TYR A 665 -12.79 3.57 -10.20
C TYR A 665 -12.93 2.89 -11.56
N ASP A 666 -13.68 1.79 -11.63
CA ASP A 666 -13.95 1.05 -12.87
C ASP A 666 -14.64 1.96 -13.90
N THR A 667 -15.65 2.71 -13.46
CA THR A 667 -16.39 3.65 -14.32
C THR A 667 -15.48 4.76 -14.86
N MET A 668 -14.59 5.32 -14.03
CA MET A 668 -13.66 6.37 -14.43
C MET A 668 -12.51 5.86 -15.31
N ASN A 669 -12.09 4.61 -15.15
CA ASN A 669 -10.96 4.00 -15.87
C ASN A 669 -11.37 3.26 -17.14
N ALA A 670 -12.67 2.99 -17.31
CA ALA A 670 -13.22 2.32 -18.48
C ALA A 670 -12.68 2.95 -19.77
N LEU A 671 -12.20 2.10 -20.69
CA LEU A 671 -11.73 2.54 -22.01
C LEU A 671 -12.89 3.13 -22.83
N PHE A 672 -14.10 2.66 -22.57
CA PHE A 672 -15.31 3.04 -23.28
C PHE A 672 -16.34 3.68 -22.35
N THR A 673 -17.28 4.40 -22.93
CA THR A 673 -18.42 5.05 -22.25
C THR A 673 -19.31 4.00 -21.54
N PRO A 674 -19.68 4.18 -20.25
CA PRO A 674 -20.55 3.26 -19.50
C PRO A 674 -21.91 2.95 -20.17
N GLU A 675 -22.39 3.83 -21.02
CA GLU A 675 -23.73 3.83 -21.62
C GLU A 675 -23.93 2.79 -22.75
N GLN A 676 -22.85 2.27 -23.35
CA GLN A 676 -22.93 1.54 -24.63
C GLN A 676 -22.01 0.31 -24.73
N CYS A 677 -21.69 -0.32 -23.61
CA CYS A 677 -21.04 -1.63 -23.60
C CYS A 677 -22.11 -2.72 -23.43
N ASN A 678 -22.41 -3.44 -24.51
CA ASN A 678 -23.04 -4.77 -24.43
C ASN A 678 -22.00 -5.84 -24.82
N ASP A 679 -22.33 -7.12 -24.58
CA ASP A 679 -21.42 -8.29 -24.65
C ASP A 679 -20.65 -8.49 -25.97
N GLN A 680 -20.80 -7.62 -26.99
CA GLN A 680 -20.14 -7.80 -28.29
C GLN A 680 -19.45 -6.57 -28.88
N THR A 681 -19.70 -5.31 -28.45
CA THR A 681 -18.90 -4.14 -28.90
C THR A 681 -19.18 -2.90 -28.03
N CYS A 682 -18.13 -2.18 -27.61
CA CYS A 682 -18.25 -0.85 -27.02
C CYS A 682 -17.91 0.24 -28.08
N GLY A 683 -18.84 1.19 -28.30
CA GLY A 683 -18.81 2.08 -29.48
C GLY A 683 -17.96 3.35 -29.39
N PHE A 684 -17.70 3.88 -28.19
CA PHE A 684 -17.04 5.18 -28.03
C PHE A 684 -16.00 5.18 -26.91
N ILE A 685 -14.84 5.79 -27.20
CA ILE A 685 -13.78 6.01 -26.20
C ILE A 685 -14.33 6.91 -25.09
N ASN A 686 -14.06 6.55 -23.84
CA ASN A 686 -14.43 7.35 -22.68
C ASN A 686 -13.73 8.74 -22.74
N PRO A 687 -14.48 9.84 -22.99
CA PRO A 687 -13.89 11.17 -23.18
C PRO A 687 -13.43 11.80 -21.86
N VAL A 688 -13.89 11.26 -20.72
CA VAL A 688 -13.60 11.75 -19.37
C VAL A 688 -12.83 10.73 -18.54
N ARG A 689 -12.13 9.80 -19.20
CA ARG A 689 -11.32 8.76 -18.56
C ARG A 689 -10.30 9.36 -17.59
N GLN A 690 -10.11 8.73 -16.43
CA GLN A 690 -9.16 9.14 -15.40
C GLN A 690 -8.31 7.96 -14.95
N LEU A 691 -7.19 7.75 -15.65
CA LEU A 691 -6.27 6.61 -15.49
C LEU A 691 -5.71 6.42 -14.07
N GLN A 692 -5.69 7.48 -13.27
CA GLN A 692 -5.36 7.46 -11.86
C GLN A 692 -6.23 8.49 -11.15
N LEU A 693 -6.98 8.07 -10.13
CA LEU A 693 -7.60 9.02 -9.23
C LEU A 693 -6.47 9.74 -8.47
N PRO A 694 -6.27 11.05 -8.67
CA PRO A 694 -5.16 11.78 -8.09
C PRO A 694 -5.20 11.67 -6.57
N HIS A 695 -4.02 11.70 -5.96
CA HIS A 695 -3.94 11.56 -4.52
C HIS A 695 -4.76 12.67 -3.86
N ILE A 696 -5.70 12.24 -3.04
CA ILE A 696 -6.56 13.06 -2.21
C ILE A 696 -5.81 14.21 -1.50
N THR A 697 -4.55 14.01 -1.12
CA THR A 697 -3.69 14.99 -0.46
C THR A 697 -3.24 16.16 -1.35
N ASP A 698 -3.32 16.01 -2.67
CA ASP A 698 -2.81 16.98 -3.64
C ASP A 698 -3.76 18.19 -3.80
N PHE A 699 -5.06 18.02 -3.51
CA PHE A 699 -6.07 19.06 -3.72
C PHE A 699 -6.29 20.03 -2.57
N ALA A 700 -5.87 19.68 -1.36
CA ALA A 700 -6.18 20.45 -0.16
C ALA A 700 -5.47 21.83 -0.08
N ASN A 701 -4.57 22.15 -1.03
CA ASN A 701 -3.86 23.43 -1.07
C ASN A 701 -4.42 24.43 -2.11
N GLY A 702 -5.47 24.09 -2.85
CA GLY A 702 -6.03 24.99 -3.87
C GLY A 702 -5.08 25.34 -5.03
N ALA A 703 -3.92 24.67 -5.13
CA ALA A 703 -3.11 24.67 -6.33
C ALA A 703 -3.79 23.71 -7.31
N GLY A 704 -4.31 24.26 -8.41
CA GLY A 704 -4.97 23.51 -9.48
C GLY A 704 -3.99 22.69 -10.30
#